data_AF-A0A1G2YXL2-F1
#
_entry.id   AF-A0A1G2YXL2-F1
#
_cell.length_a   1.000
_cell.length_b   1.000
_cell.length_c   1.000
_cell.angle_alpha   90.00
_cell.angle_beta   90.00
_cell.angle_gamma   90.00
#
_symmetry.space_group_name_H-M   'P 1'
#
loop_
_entity.id
_entity.type
_entity.pdbx_description
1 polymer ?
#
loop_
_entity_poly.entity_id
_entity_poly.type
_entity_poly.pdbx_seq_one_letter_code
_entity_poly.pdbx_strand_id
1 'polypeptide(L)'
;MSCAGAVGADWTYEYADDFATGKAASDSYRHSTFWPRETVPLSEPYVYYIEISRNKGLAFVDFKGQLAELGYCFPLTAGQAPRVVKGALMLDVSFPSNAEISQQVPGRLEYRTSPDGMGWSPARTLSAGRQEVPMTSAGGICYVLFSGTRAVIDNLAASLNSTPVTIQVPRDFATIQAAIDAAGDGDVIEVSPGTYSGPGNRDIEFRGKAITVRSAAGPESTIIDCGGPAALAQGGHRGFYFHEEEGFDSLLRGFTIRSGRVFGSEVPPDSLAWTGSASHPVGGGIYCEFSSPTIDNCIVQDCGAEVGGGIGVVGAAPTIKDCVVEECVAGGFGPAESGGRGGAIGLIHNSNVIITNCILRNNAGHYNSAGVGLYFLQSTASVAGCVISGNGDIAGVRGGGAFCAGSAGDVTFRNCIFSQNRADAGAGIYAEGQRGQVRVINCTIADNRLQGSASGGAGIQSTGADIIVTNSILWANTGTALSISGSVSSEPVTYCDVQGGYPGRGNINLDPQFASSDDYHLKSKYGRYNAVYERWVTDSVQSPCIDAGDPLVSVGEEPPPNGNRVNMGAYGGTKQASMGLEHSIFNVDASRNYPGAFTSIQQAIDTAENGDTILVWPGTYDEPLLFKGKAVTVRSAADAAVLTASDYAVSFLFGESQQAVLANFVVTGCGISAILCEGASPTLKNLTIVGNAYGITSRYGGDPNITNCILWDNGDRGEGNLYGCRARYSNIRGGTVDTTLGNMQRDPLFANPDRWDYHLKSQAGRFVPQPGAWSPTGTWVVDGVTSPCIDAGDPRDGCQGEYMPNGGRINLGAYGGTPSASKSKGG
;
A
#
# COMPACT_ATOMS: atom_id res chain seq x y z
N MET A 1 -14.03 3.27 14.83
CA MET A 1 -15.06 4.03 15.59
C MET A 1 -14.75 5.51 15.42
N SER A 2 -15.74 6.30 15.02
CA SER A 2 -15.62 7.59 14.34
C SER A 2 -15.55 8.83 15.24
N CYS A 3 -15.05 9.91 14.62
CA CYS A 3 -15.30 11.34 14.91
C CYS A 3 -14.62 11.93 16.16
N ALA A 4 -14.02 13.12 16.13
CA ALA A 4 -14.15 14.23 15.20
C ALA A 4 -12.78 14.90 15.00
N GLY A 5 -12.50 15.33 13.77
CA GLY A 5 -11.39 16.23 13.49
C GLY A 5 -11.58 17.51 14.28
N ALA A 6 -10.61 17.82 15.15
CA ALA A 6 -10.42 19.19 15.59
C ALA A 6 -9.95 19.95 14.35
N VAL A 7 -10.77 20.87 13.85
CA VAL A 7 -10.31 21.89 12.91
C VAL A 7 -9.27 22.71 13.68
N GLY A 8 -8.00 22.43 13.42
CA GLY A 8 -6.87 23.19 13.98
C GLY A 8 -6.94 24.63 13.49
N ALA A 9 -6.39 25.55 14.28
CA ALA A 9 -6.06 26.87 13.74
C ALA A 9 -4.70 26.70 13.03
N ASP A 10 -4.70 26.75 11.69
CA ASP A 10 -3.58 26.24 10.88
C ASP A 10 -2.60 27.32 10.42
N TRP A 11 -2.91 28.61 10.63
CA TRP A 11 -1.87 29.65 10.62
C TRP A 11 -1.51 29.98 12.06
N THR A 12 -0.24 29.79 12.41
CA THR A 12 0.33 30.22 13.70
C THR A 12 1.49 31.17 13.46
N TYR A 13 1.55 32.26 14.21
CA TYR A 13 2.71 33.14 14.27
C TYR A 13 3.32 33.09 15.66
N GLU A 14 4.59 32.71 15.71
CA GLU A 14 5.39 32.65 16.92
C GLU A 14 6.49 33.72 16.85
N TYR A 15 6.59 34.51 17.91
CA TYR A 15 7.69 35.44 18.14
C TYR A 15 8.26 35.17 19.52
N ALA A 16 9.59 35.23 19.68
CA ALA A 16 10.24 35.09 20.98
C ALA A 16 11.43 36.05 21.10
N ASP A 17 11.54 36.74 22.22
CA ASP A 17 12.65 37.60 22.60
C ASP A 17 12.96 37.43 24.09
N ASP A 18 14.16 36.89 24.37
CA ASP A 18 14.74 36.75 25.70
C ASP A 18 15.67 37.93 26.06
N PHE A 19 15.69 38.96 25.22
CA PHE A 19 16.51 40.17 25.35
C PHE A 19 18.03 39.92 25.43
N ALA A 20 18.51 38.72 25.07
CA ALA A 20 19.93 38.38 25.15
C ALA A 20 20.79 39.12 24.10
N THR A 21 20.19 39.39 22.95
CA THR A 21 20.87 39.81 21.71
C THR A 21 20.78 41.32 21.42
N GLY A 22 20.06 42.09 22.23
CA GLY A 22 19.89 43.53 22.02
C GLY A 22 18.92 43.92 20.90
N LYS A 23 18.16 42.96 20.36
CA LYS A 23 17.28 43.14 19.19
C LYS A 23 15.95 43.84 19.48
N ALA A 24 15.53 43.97 20.74
CA ALA A 24 14.27 44.65 21.06
C ALA A 24 14.19 46.09 20.50
N ALA A 25 15.33 46.76 20.30
CA ALA A 25 15.37 48.08 19.66
C ALA A 25 15.03 48.05 18.16
N SER A 26 15.40 47.00 17.43
CA SER A 26 15.06 46.84 16.01
C SER A 26 13.69 46.18 15.82
N ASP A 27 13.28 45.35 16.77
CA ASP A 27 12.06 44.53 16.65
C ASP A 27 10.81 45.27 17.17
N SER A 28 10.99 46.29 18.01
CA SER A 28 9.89 47.16 18.45
C SER A 28 9.55 48.21 17.40
N TYR A 29 8.26 48.41 17.15
CA TYR A 29 7.80 49.43 16.20
C TYR A 29 7.75 50.84 16.83
N ARG A 30 7.76 50.91 18.16
CA ARG A 30 7.75 52.15 18.95
C ARG A 30 8.47 51.88 20.26
N HIS A 31 9.32 52.79 20.71
CA HIS A 31 9.99 52.64 22.00
C HIS A 31 10.49 53.99 22.52
N SER A 32 10.64 54.10 23.85
CA SER A 32 11.45 55.14 24.49
C SER A 32 12.93 54.94 24.16
N THR A 33 13.77 55.94 24.43
CA THR A 33 15.21 55.87 24.12
C THR A 33 15.86 54.63 24.76
N PHE A 34 16.55 53.81 23.95
CA PHE A 34 17.37 52.71 24.46
C PHE A 34 18.68 53.28 25.02
N TRP A 35 18.83 53.25 26.33
CA TRP A 35 19.94 53.89 27.02
C TRP A 35 21.14 52.94 27.15
N PRO A 36 22.31 53.26 26.56
CA PRO A 36 23.55 52.55 26.83
C PRO A 36 24.05 52.96 28.22
N ARG A 37 24.18 51.98 29.12
CA ARG A 37 24.42 52.09 30.58
C ARG A 37 25.63 52.94 31.02
N GLU A 38 26.41 53.48 30.09
CA GLU A 38 27.70 54.16 30.29
C GLU A 38 27.60 55.71 30.33
N THR A 39 26.40 56.29 30.41
CA THR A 39 26.19 57.75 30.40
C THR A 39 25.49 58.27 31.66
N VAL A 40 25.27 59.58 31.79
CA VAL A 40 24.45 60.17 32.87
C VAL A 40 22.96 59.84 32.58
N PRO A 41 22.09 59.64 33.59
CA PRO A 41 20.67 59.36 33.36
C PRO A 41 20.04 60.40 32.43
N LEU A 42 19.29 59.94 31.44
CA LEU A 42 18.67 60.80 30.44
C LEU A 42 17.58 61.69 31.05
N SER A 43 17.41 62.88 30.50
CA SER A 43 16.34 63.81 30.89
C SER A 43 15.00 63.50 30.21
N GLU A 44 14.69 62.22 30.03
CA GLU A 44 13.50 61.67 29.37
C GLU A 44 13.30 60.21 29.79
N PRO A 45 12.10 59.62 29.65
CA PRO A 45 11.88 58.21 29.92
C PRO A 45 12.70 57.32 28.98
N TYR A 46 13.26 56.23 29.49
CA TYR A 46 14.15 55.35 28.73
C TYR A 46 13.95 53.87 29.09
N VAL A 47 14.38 53.01 28.18
CA VAL A 47 14.50 51.56 28.39
C VAL A 47 15.96 51.15 28.30
N TYR A 48 16.38 50.10 29.00
CA TYR A 48 17.74 49.58 28.88
C TYR A 48 17.83 48.10 29.23
N TYR A 49 18.84 47.42 28.69
CA TYR A 49 19.11 46.03 28.99
C TYR A 49 19.77 45.89 30.37
N ILE A 50 19.18 45.05 31.23
CA ILE A 50 19.69 44.76 32.56
C ILE A 50 19.96 43.26 32.71
N GLU A 51 21.02 42.90 33.44
CA GLU A 51 21.29 41.52 33.82
C GLU A 51 20.69 41.23 35.20
N ILE A 52 19.84 40.21 35.28
CA ILE A 52 19.21 39.74 36.51
C ILE A 52 19.49 38.25 36.64
N SER A 53 20.24 37.85 37.67
CA SER A 53 20.42 36.45 38.06
C SER A 53 20.85 35.51 36.91
N ARG A 54 21.71 35.98 35.99
CA ARG A 54 22.26 35.32 34.78
C ARG A 54 21.41 35.37 33.50
N ASN A 55 20.22 35.98 33.52
CA ASN A 55 19.44 36.29 32.31
C ASN A 55 19.44 37.80 32.02
N LYS A 56 19.23 38.20 30.76
CA LYS A 56 19.03 39.60 30.39
C LYS A 56 17.53 39.89 30.35
N GLY A 57 17.13 41.07 30.82
CA GLY A 57 15.78 41.57 30.68
C GLY A 57 15.80 43.04 30.24
N LEU A 58 14.63 43.60 29.97
CA LEU A 58 14.49 44.98 29.56
C LEU A 58 13.80 45.81 30.64
N ALA A 59 14.51 46.80 31.17
CA ALA A 59 14.05 47.67 32.25
C ALA A 59 13.39 48.96 31.72
N PHE A 60 12.28 49.35 32.34
CA PHE A 60 11.51 50.58 32.05
C PHE A 60 11.78 51.62 33.13
N VAL A 61 12.24 52.82 32.76
CA VAL A 61 12.54 53.91 33.70
C VAL A 61 11.81 55.19 33.33
N ASP A 62 11.07 55.74 34.29
CA ASP A 62 10.37 57.01 34.15
C ASP A 62 11.29 58.22 34.28
N PHE A 63 10.86 59.33 33.71
CA PHE A 63 11.44 60.64 33.99
C PHE A 63 10.35 61.61 34.41
N LYS A 64 10.48 62.16 35.63
CA LYS A 64 9.50 63.12 36.22
C LYS A 64 8.04 62.63 36.14
N GLY A 65 7.82 61.33 36.33
CA GLY A 65 6.50 60.70 36.29
C GLY A 65 5.97 60.37 34.90
N GLN A 66 6.71 60.66 33.83
CA GLN A 66 6.42 60.16 32.48
C GLN A 66 6.92 58.73 32.34
N LEU A 67 6.05 57.82 31.89
CA LEU A 67 6.37 56.39 31.76
C LEU A 67 7.27 56.13 30.54
N ALA A 68 8.16 55.15 30.66
CA ALA A 68 8.86 54.60 29.50
C ALA A 68 7.90 53.69 28.71
N GLU A 69 8.08 53.66 27.39
CA GLU A 69 7.24 52.90 26.47
C GLU A 69 8.05 51.89 25.66
N LEU A 70 7.42 50.75 25.35
CA LEU A 70 7.91 49.75 24.42
C LEU A 70 6.72 49.12 23.71
N GLY A 71 6.70 49.20 22.39
CA GLY A 71 5.61 48.75 21.54
C GLY A 71 6.06 47.67 20.57
N TYR A 72 5.32 46.57 20.53
CA TYR A 72 5.46 45.51 19.53
C TYR A 72 4.29 45.53 18.55
N CYS A 73 4.60 45.23 17.29
CA CYS A 73 3.63 45.08 16.22
C CYS A 73 3.85 43.72 15.59
N PHE A 74 2.87 42.83 15.74
CA PHE A 74 2.91 41.49 15.17
C PHE A 74 2.07 41.48 13.88
N PRO A 75 2.70 41.38 12.70
CA PRO A 75 2.00 41.46 11.42
C PRO A 75 1.42 40.10 11.00
N LEU A 76 0.32 40.14 10.23
CA LEU A 76 0.13 39.17 9.14
C LEU A 76 1.05 39.60 7.99
N THR A 77 1.70 38.65 7.33
CA THR A 77 2.62 38.89 6.23
C THR A 77 1.96 39.78 5.16
N ALA A 78 2.71 40.75 4.62
CA ALA A 78 2.20 41.65 3.58
C ALA A 78 1.67 40.84 2.38
N GLY A 79 0.42 41.11 1.97
CA GLY A 79 -0.23 40.42 0.83
C GLY A 79 -1.37 39.48 1.22
N GLN A 80 -1.54 39.16 2.51
CA GLN A 80 -2.68 38.36 2.98
C GLN A 80 -3.94 39.22 3.15
N ALA A 81 -5.12 38.63 2.90
CA ALA A 81 -6.38 39.29 3.21
C ALA A 81 -6.49 39.54 4.74
N PRO A 82 -7.05 40.69 5.18
CA PRO A 82 -7.26 40.93 6.60
C PRO A 82 -8.12 39.81 7.20
N ARG A 83 -7.58 39.08 8.17
CA ARG A 83 -8.29 37.99 8.86
C ARG A 83 -8.21 38.14 10.37
N VAL A 84 -9.23 37.60 11.04
CA VAL A 84 -9.31 37.63 12.49
C VAL A 84 -8.20 36.76 13.07
N VAL A 85 -7.22 37.39 13.71
CA VAL A 85 -6.17 36.72 14.48
C VAL A 85 -6.50 36.78 15.96
N LYS A 86 -6.22 35.70 16.68
CA LYS A 86 -6.37 35.57 18.13
C LYS A 86 -5.16 34.90 18.73
N GLY A 87 -4.84 35.23 19.97
CA GLY A 87 -3.76 34.58 20.69
C GLY A 87 -3.34 35.39 21.90
N ALA A 88 -2.09 35.25 22.31
CA ALA A 88 -1.58 35.96 23.47
C ALA A 88 -0.09 36.29 23.34
N LEU A 89 0.30 37.36 24.04
CA LEU A 89 1.68 37.72 24.29
C LEU A 89 2.00 37.34 25.74
N MET A 90 2.91 36.39 25.90
CA MET A 90 3.42 35.95 27.19
C MET A 90 4.68 36.70 27.54
N LEU A 91 4.87 37.06 28.81
CA LEU A 91 6.08 37.71 29.31
C LEU A 91 6.25 37.49 30.80
N ASP A 92 7.48 37.49 31.28
CA ASP A 92 7.79 37.54 32.71
C ASP A 92 7.98 38.99 33.15
N VAL A 93 7.29 39.39 34.21
CA VAL A 93 7.36 40.75 34.75
C VAL A 93 7.95 40.73 36.15
N SER A 94 8.87 41.65 36.44
CA SER A 94 9.39 41.86 37.80
C SER A 94 9.52 43.35 38.13
N PHE A 95 9.46 43.66 39.42
CA PHE A 95 9.58 45.02 39.94
C PHE A 95 10.73 45.07 40.95
N PRO A 96 11.99 45.05 40.50
CA PRO A 96 13.14 44.96 41.39
C PRO A 96 13.27 46.22 42.26
N SER A 97 13.43 46.01 43.57
CA SER A 97 13.79 47.06 44.52
C SER A 97 15.30 47.08 44.70
N ASN A 98 16.04 47.65 43.75
CA ASN A 98 17.48 47.81 43.83
C ASN A 98 17.89 49.26 43.52
N ALA A 99 19.10 49.65 43.93
CA ALA A 99 19.60 51.02 43.74
C ALA A 99 19.74 51.44 42.26
N GLU A 100 19.66 50.49 41.32
CA GLU A 100 19.79 50.72 39.88
C GLU A 100 18.47 51.08 39.20
N ILE A 101 17.33 50.59 39.72
CA ILE A 101 16.00 50.80 39.12
C ILE A 101 15.09 51.62 40.07
N SER A 102 15.05 51.29 41.37
CA SER A 102 14.37 52.08 42.41
C SER A 102 14.61 51.55 43.83
N GLN A 103 14.87 52.45 44.78
CA GLN A 103 14.89 52.13 46.22
C GLN A 103 13.50 52.16 46.89
N GLN A 104 12.43 52.55 46.18
CA GLN A 104 11.07 52.62 46.72
C GLN A 104 10.04 51.87 45.86
N VAL A 105 9.13 51.17 46.54
CA VAL A 105 7.99 50.41 46.00
C VAL A 105 6.73 51.29 46.07
N PRO A 106 5.83 51.23 45.06
CA PRO A 106 5.78 50.28 43.95
C PRO A 106 6.14 50.85 42.57
N GLY A 107 6.85 50.04 41.76
CA GLY A 107 6.89 50.20 40.30
C GLY A 107 5.56 49.81 39.66
N ARG A 108 5.39 50.12 38.37
CA ARG A 108 4.16 49.85 37.63
C ARG A 108 4.47 49.53 36.17
N LEU A 109 3.80 48.53 35.63
CA LEU A 109 3.81 48.21 34.21
C LEU A 109 2.37 48.00 33.77
N GLU A 110 2.00 48.60 32.65
CA GLU A 110 0.69 48.41 32.04
C GLU A 110 0.85 48.08 30.57
N TYR A 111 -0.16 47.42 30.01
CA TYR A 111 -0.26 47.23 28.57
C TYR A 111 -1.54 47.83 28.02
N ARG A 112 -1.50 48.16 26.73
CA ARG A 112 -2.65 48.41 25.87
C ARG A 112 -2.49 47.59 24.60
N THR A 113 -3.60 47.16 24.02
CA THR A 113 -3.61 46.51 22.71
C THR A 113 -4.38 47.34 21.70
N SER A 114 -4.04 47.19 20.42
CA SER A 114 -4.72 47.87 19.32
C SER A 114 -4.70 46.99 18.07
N PRO A 115 -5.79 46.94 17.27
CA PRO A 115 -5.83 46.22 16.00
C PRO A 115 -5.26 47.03 14.83
N ASP A 116 -5.07 48.34 14.98
CA ASP A 116 -4.74 49.28 13.89
C ASP A 116 -3.62 50.28 14.26
N GLY A 117 -3.12 50.22 15.48
CA GLY A 117 -2.11 51.14 16.02
C GLY A 117 -2.66 52.53 16.37
N MET A 118 -3.93 52.80 16.10
CA MET A 118 -4.59 54.10 16.24
C MET A 118 -5.62 54.09 17.39
N GLY A 119 -6.50 53.10 17.42
CA GLY A 119 -7.49 52.87 18.48
C GLY A 119 -6.97 51.92 19.54
N TRP A 120 -6.76 52.41 20.76
CA TRP A 120 -6.13 51.64 21.85
C TRP A 120 -7.14 51.19 22.91
N SER A 121 -6.94 49.98 23.44
CA SER A 121 -7.68 49.50 24.60
C SER A 121 -7.41 50.36 25.85
N PRO A 122 -8.30 50.32 26.86
CA PRO A 122 -7.97 50.83 28.19
C PRO A 122 -6.68 50.19 28.72
N ALA A 123 -5.91 50.96 29.48
CA ALA A 123 -4.70 50.45 30.13
C ALA A 123 -5.03 49.37 31.16
N ARG A 124 -4.24 48.31 31.18
CA ARG A 124 -4.36 47.20 32.14
C ARG A 124 -3.03 46.94 32.83
N THR A 125 -3.05 46.90 34.16
CA THR A 125 -1.85 46.67 34.98
C THR A 125 -1.38 45.22 34.92
N LEU A 126 -0.06 45.02 34.83
CA LEU A 126 0.60 43.73 34.94
C LEU A 126 1.15 43.52 36.34
N SER A 127 1.04 42.30 36.85
CA SER A 127 1.59 41.88 38.15
C SER A 127 2.94 41.19 37.99
N ALA A 128 3.68 41.00 39.09
CA ALA A 128 4.93 40.24 39.06
C ALA A 128 4.68 38.75 38.74
N GLY A 129 5.61 38.13 38.01
CA GLY A 129 5.55 36.75 37.53
C GLY A 129 5.21 36.63 36.04
N ARG A 130 4.91 35.41 35.58
CA ARG A 130 4.47 35.15 34.20
C ARG A 130 3.11 35.80 33.97
N GLN A 131 2.99 36.60 32.92
CA GLN A 131 1.78 37.30 32.53
C GLN A 131 1.37 36.91 31.12
N GLU A 132 0.06 36.99 30.87
CA GLU A 132 -0.56 36.73 29.58
C GLU A 132 -1.33 37.99 29.15
N VAL A 133 -0.99 38.51 27.97
CA VAL A 133 -1.66 39.64 27.33
C VAL A 133 -2.48 39.11 26.16
N PRO A 134 -3.81 39.00 26.27
CA PRO A 134 -4.63 38.50 25.19
C PRO A 134 -4.64 39.48 24.02
N MET A 135 -4.49 38.94 22.81
CA MET A 135 -4.44 39.69 21.56
C MET A 135 -5.56 39.22 20.64
N THR A 136 -6.26 40.17 20.02
CA THR A 136 -7.23 39.89 18.96
C THR A 136 -7.25 41.06 18.00
N SER A 137 -7.20 40.78 16.71
CA SER A 137 -7.33 41.79 15.67
C SER A 137 -8.16 41.26 14.51
N ALA A 138 -9.16 42.03 14.08
CA ALA A 138 -9.93 41.71 12.88
C ALA A 138 -9.15 41.99 11.58
N GLY A 139 -8.14 42.86 11.64
CA GLY A 139 -7.33 43.27 10.50
C GLY A 139 -6.03 42.48 10.37
N GLY A 140 -5.78 41.49 11.23
CA GLY A 140 -4.59 40.65 11.18
C GLY A 140 -3.34 41.20 11.87
N ILE A 141 -3.31 42.48 12.20
CA ILE A 141 -2.15 43.10 12.86
C ILE A 141 -2.50 43.35 14.33
N CYS A 142 -1.62 42.90 15.23
CA CYS A 142 -1.77 43.10 16.67
C CYS A 142 -0.67 44.05 17.17
N TYR A 143 -1.08 45.21 17.67
CA TYR A 143 -0.19 46.14 18.36
C TYR A 143 -0.33 45.95 19.87
N VAL A 144 0.80 45.86 20.58
CA VAL A 144 0.87 45.89 22.04
C VAL A 144 1.80 47.01 22.45
N LEU A 145 1.36 47.87 23.36
CA LEU A 145 2.16 48.95 23.94
C LEU A 145 2.28 48.74 25.44
N PHE A 146 3.50 48.51 25.91
CA PHE A 146 3.85 48.54 27.32
C PHE A 146 4.22 49.95 27.73
N SER A 147 3.68 50.40 28.87
CA SER A 147 4.05 51.66 29.50
C SER A 147 4.34 51.42 30.97
N GLY A 148 5.53 51.77 31.43
CA GLY A 148 5.95 51.41 32.77
C GLY A 148 7.01 52.29 33.39
N THR A 149 7.22 52.04 34.67
CA THR A 149 8.22 52.64 35.53
C THR A 149 8.70 51.58 36.51
N ARG A 150 10.02 51.45 36.64
CA ARG A 150 10.67 50.59 37.62
C ARG A 150 10.24 49.13 37.49
N ALA A 151 10.09 48.69 36.25
CA ALA A 151 9.64 47.36 35.88
C ALA A 151 10.65 46.72 34.92
N VAL A 152 10.78 45.41 34.96
CA VAL A 152 11.61 44.64 34.03
C VAL A 152 10.76 43.56 33.40
N ILE A 153 10.88 43.40 32.07
CA ILE A 153 10.30 42.30 31.32
C ILE A 153 11.37 41.33 30.82
N ASP A 154 11.03 40.05 30.72
CA ASP A 154 11.86 38.96 30.18
C ASP A 154 10.97 37.89 29.48
N ASN A 155 11.58 37.00 28.68
CA ASN A 155 10.96 35.86 27.99
C ASN A 155 9.65 36.21 27.26
N LEU A 156 9.70 37.28 26.48
CA LEU A 156 8.56 37.78 25.72
C LEU A 156 8.29 36.83 24.56
N ALA A 157 7.09 36.25 24.49
CA ALA A 157 6.72 35.29 23.45
C ALA A 157 5.30 35.55 22.96
N ALA A 158 5.12 35.80 21.67
CA ALA A 158 3.80 35.98 21.06
C ALA A 158 3.40 34.70 20.32
N SER A 159 2.21 34.19 20.60
CA SER A 159 1.58 33.12 19.82
C SER A 159 0.24 33.63 19.31
N LEU A 160 0.09 33.74 17.99
CA LEU A 160 -1.13 34.16 17.31
C LEU A 160 -1.59 33.06 16.37
N ASN A 161 -2.90 32.94 16.19
CA ASN A 161 -3.49 32.04 15.20
C ASN A 161 -4.68 32.66 14.48
N SER A 162 -5.02 32.12 13.31
CA SER A 162 -6.25 32.46 12.58
C SER A 162 -7.05 31.22 12.22
N THR A 163 -8.37 31.34 12.20
CA THR A 163 -9.26 30.27 11.74
C THR A 163 -9.31 30.23 10.22
N PRO A 164 -9.30 29.03 9.59
CA PRO A 164 -9.48 28.88 8.14
C PRO A 164 -10.72 29.61 7.61
N VAL A 165 -10.60 30.26 6.46
CA VAL A 165 -11.71 30.90 5.74
C VAL A 165 -11.95 30.27 4.37
N THR A 166 -13.14 30.49 3.82
CA THR A 166 -13.46 30.13 2.43
C THR A 166 -13.46 31.39 1.57
N ILE A 167 -12.58 31.43 0.56
CA ILE A 167 -12.44 32.51 -0.41
C ILE A 167 -13.11 32.07 -1.72
N GLN A 168 -14.06 32.87 -2.21
CA GLN A 168 -14.89 32.52 -3.36
C GLN A 168 -14.32 33.11 -4.66
N VAL A 169 -14.10 32.29 -5.68
CA VAL A 169 -13.64 32.74 -7.01
C VAL A 169 -14.76 32.53 -8.03
N PRO A 170 -15.21 33.56 -8.79
CA PRO A 170 -14.56 34.86 -8.96
C PRO A 170 -15.09 35.98 -8.04
N ARG A 171 -15.95 35.67 -7.06
CA ARG A 171 -16.69 36.66 -6.26
C ARG A 171 -15.76 37.59 -5.47
N ASP A 172 -14.81 37.03 -4.73
CA ASP A 172 -13.91 37.76 -3.85
C ASP A 172 -12.62 38.16 -4.59
N PHE A 173 -12.15 37.31 -5.52
CA PHE A 173 -11.02 37.57 -6.41
C PHE A 173 -11.34 37.12 -7.82
N ALA A 174 -10.95 37.92 -8.82
CA ALA A 174 -11.23 37.62 -10.23
C ALA A 174 -10.53 36.36 -10.77
N THR A 175 -9.42 35.95 -10.16
CA THR A 175 -8.58 34.84 -10.61
C THR A 175 -8.21 33.92 -9.46
N ILE A 176 -7.97 32.65 -9.76
CA ILE A 176 -7.58 31.63 -8.77
C ILE A 176 -6.24 31.99 -8.12
N GLN A 177 -5.23 32.40 -8.90
CA GLN A 177 -3.92 32.76 -8.35
C GLN A 177 -4.01 33.92 -7.35
N ALA A 178 -4.77 34.97 -7.65
CA ALA A 178 -4.95 36.08 -6.72
C ALA A 178 -5.63 35.65 -5.40
N ALA A 179 -6.54 34.67 -5.45
CA ALA A 179 -7.15 34.11 -4.26
C ALA A 179 -6.13 33.29 -3.43
N ILE A 180 -5.30 32.48 -4.09
CA ILE A 180 -4.21 31.75 -3.46
C ILE A 180 -3.21 32.71 -2.83
N ASP A 181 -2.81 33.77 -3.54
CA ASP A 181 -1.86 34.77 -3.05
C ASP A 181 -2.34 35.42 -1.75
N ALA A 182 -3.64 35.69 -1.64
CA ALA A 182 -4.28 36.28 -0.47
C ALA A 182 -4.54 35.29 0.69
N ALA A 183 -4.60 33.99 0.40
CA ALA A 183 -4.85 32.94 1.38
C ALA A 183 -3.63 32.68 2.29
N GLY A 184 -3.88 32.11 3.46
CA GLY A 184 -2.85 31.40 4.23
C GLY A 184 -3.25 29.95 4.46
N ASP A 185 -2.36 29.22 5.13
CA ASP A 185 -2.55 27.80 5.39
C ASP A 185 -3.89 27.49 6.10
N GLY A 186 -4.48 26.37 5.71
CA GLY A 186 -5.81 25.91 6.10
C GLY A 186 -6.97 26.48 5.28
N ASP A 187 -6.79 27.60 4.57
CA ASP A 187 -7.86 28.25 3.83
C ASP A 187 -8.37 27.39 2.65
N VAL A 188 -9.63 27.65 2.27
CA VAL A 188 -10.30 27.00 1.12
C VAL A 188 -10.54 28.03 0.03
N ILE A 189 -9.93 27.84 -1.14
CA ILE A 189 -10.30 28.53 -2.37
C ILE A 189 -11.43 27.75 -3.03
N GLU A 190 -12.64 28.28 -2.97
CA GLU A 190 -13.83 27.69 -3.57
C GLU A 190 -14.14 28.35 -4.91
N VAL A 191 -14.00 27.59 -5.99
CA VAL A 191 -14.12 28.08 -7.37
C VAL A 191 -15.49 27.72 -7.92
N SER A 192 -16.24 28.75 -8.31
CA SER A 192 -17.58 28.60 -8.90
C SER A 192 -17.53 27.84 -10.24
N PRO A 193 -18.67 27.31 -10.73
CA PRO A 193 -18.76 26.74 -12.08
C PRO A 193 -18.36 27.76 -13.15
N GLY A 194 -17.62 27.32 -14.16
CA GLY A 194 -17.17 28.17 -15.26
C GLY A 194 -15.90 27.67 -15.95
N THR A 195 -15.51 28.36 -17.02
CA THR A 195 -14.23 28.17 -17.70
C THR A 195 -13.28 29.30 -17.34
N TYR A 196 -12.15 28.93 -16.73
CA TYR A 196 -11.11 29.83 -16.24
C TYR A 196 -9.92 29.72 -17.18
N SER A 197 -9.53 30.84 -17.80
CA SER A 197 -8.45 30.90 -18.78
C SER A 197 -7.66 32.19 -18.64
N GLY A 198 -6.47 32.22 -19.23
CA GLY A 198 -5.59 33.40 -19.21
C GLY A 198 -4.80 33.57 -17.91
N PRO A 199 -4.03 34.67 -17.79
CA PRO A 199 -3.15 34.92 -16.65
C PRO A 199 -3.88 34.83 -15.29
N GLY A 200 -3.27 34.15 -14.32
CA GLY A 200 -3.84 33.92 -12.98
C GLY A 200 -4.87 32.79 -12.89
N ASN A 201 -5.22 32.17 -14.02
CA ASN A 201 -6.14 31.02 -14.12
C ASN A 201 -5.51 29.83 -14.86
N ARG A 202 -4.21 29.90 -15.14
CA ARG A 202 -3.34 28.85 -15.68
C ARG A 202 -1.95 29.09 -15.09
N ASP A 203 -1.08 28.08 -15.14
CA ASP A 203 0.19 28.06 -14.44
C ASP A 203 0.01 28.40 -12.95
N ILE A 204 -1.01 27.82 -12.33
CA ILE A 204 -1.43 28.13 -10.96
C ILE A 204 -0.47 27.46 -9.98
N GLU A 205 0.05 28.25 -9.05
CA GLU A 205 1.03 27.84 -8.04
C GLU A 205 0.44 27.99 -6.63
N PHE A 206 0.64 26.98 -5.79
CA PHE A 206 0.17 26.98 -4.41
C PHE A 206 1.12 27.76 -3.48
N ARG A 207 2.34 28.06 -3.92
CA ARG A 207 3.38 28.80 -3.18
C ARG A 207 3.75 28.14 -1.85
N GLY A 208 3.84 26.81 -1.84
CA GLY A 208 4.15 26.05 -0.63
C GLY A 208 3.04 26.05 0.42
N LYS A 209 1.85 26.60 0.12
CA LYS A 209 0.76 26.74 1.09
C LYS A 209 -0.03 25.46 1.27
N ALA A 210 -0.37 25.15 2.52
CA ALA A 210 -1.24 24.06 2.93
C ALA A 210 -2.72 24.47 2.79
N ILE A 211 -3.19 24.65 1.55
CA ILE A 211 -4.56 25.13 1.24
C ILE A 211 -5.36 24.12 0.43
N THR A 212 -6.69 24.23 0.49
CA THR A 212 -7.59 23.50 -0.41
C THR A 212 -8.05 24.40 -1.55
N VAL A 213 -7.68 24.08 -2.79
CA VAL A 213 -8.28 24.68 -3.98
C VAL A 213 -9.27 23.68 -4.55
N ARG A 214 -10.57 24.02 -4.55
CA ARG A 214 -11.64 23.10 -4.99
C ARG A 214 -12.69 23.77 -5.87
N SER A 215 -13.25 23.00 -6.79
CA SER A 215 -14.50 23.37 -7.45
C SER A 215 -15.70 23.28 -6.51
N ALA A 216 -16.63 24.22 -6.63
CA ALA A 216 -17.93 24.20 -5.95
C ALA A 216 -18.95 23.22 -6.57
N ALA A 217 -18.74 22.77 -7.82
CA ALA A 217 -19.68 21.91 -8.55
C ALA A 217 -19.06 20.66 -9.20
N GLY A 218 -17.77 20.42 -8.96
CA GLY A 218 -17.05 19.26 -9.50
C GLY A 218 -16.48 19.48 -10.91
N PRO A 219 -15.73 18.48 -11.40
CA PRO A 219 -14.86 18.64 -12.58
C PRO A 219 -15.66 18.87 -13.86
N GLU A 220 -16.86 18.33 -13.97
CA GLU A 220 -17.77 18.50 -15.12
C GLU A 220 -18.22 19.96 -15.34
N SER A 221 -18.08 20.83 -14.35
CA SER A 221 -18.62 22.20 -14.37
C SER A 221 -17.59 23.30 -14.12
N THR A 222 -16.39 22.97 -13.64
CA THR A 222 -15.31 23.95 -13.40
C THR A 222 -14.07 23.55 -14.17
N ILE A 223 -13.76 24.31 -15.21
CA ILE A 223 -12.75 24.00 -16.22
C ILE A 223 -11.61 25.02 -16.11
N ILE A 224 -10.38 24.51 -15.99
CA ILE A 224 -9.13 25.23 -16.16
C ILE A 224 -8.66 25.00 -17.60
N ASP A 225 -8.73 26.04 -18.44
CA ASP A 225 -8.35 26.00 -19.85
C ASP A 225 -7.00 26.71 -20.05
N CYS A 226 -5.97 25.91 -20.33
CA CYS A 226 -4.59 26.40 -20.43
C CYS A 226 -4.32 27.13 -21.77
N GLY A 227 -5.22 27.00 -22.74
CA GLY A 227 -5.06 27.50 -24.11
C GLY A 227 -4.40 26.46 -25.02
N GLY A 228 -5.14 26.03 -26.06
CA GLY A 228 -4.80 24.88 -26.90
C GLY A 228 -3.59 25.01 -27.85
N PRO A 229 -3.43 24.04 -28.78
CA PRO A 229 -2.23 23.86 -29.63
C PRO A 229 -1.86 25.04 -30.55
N ALA A 230 -2.70 26.08 -30.64
CA ALA A 230 -2.35 27.36 -31.27
C ALA A 230 -1.27 28.15 -30.50
N ALA A 231 -0.86 27.70 -29.31
CA ALA A 231 0.24 28.28 -28.51
C ALA A 231 1.65 28.01 -29.09
N LEU A 232 1.77 27.46 -30.31
CA LEU A 232 3.03 27.40 -31.06
C LEU A 232 3.71 28.77 -31.26
N ALA A 233 3.04 29.88 -30.92
CA ALA A 233 3.56 31.24 -31.03
C ALA A 233 3.93 31.94 -29.71
N GLN A 234 3.59 31.42 -28.50
CA GLN A 234 3.63 32.23 -27.25
C GLN A 234 4.01 31.52 -25.94
N GLY A 235 4.76 30.42 -25.98
CA GLY A 235 5.19 29.74 -24.76
C GLY A 235 4.07 28.85 -24.21
N GLY A 236 4.41 27.60 -23.94
CA GLY A 236 3.47 26.62 -23.42
C GLY A 236 2.92 26.99 -22.04
N HIS A 237 1.74 26.49 -21.70
CA HIS A 237 1.09 26.68 -20.40
C HIS A 237 0.58 25.36 -19.85
N ARG A 238 0.54 25.25 -18.52
CA ARG A 238 -0.08 24.13 -17.78
C ARG A 238 -1.21 24.63 -16.88
N GLY A 239 -1.91 23.71 -16.24
CA GLY A 239 -2.97 24.07 -15.28
C GLY A 239 -2.38 24.46 -13.94
N PHE A 240 -1.65 23.52 -13.32
CA PHE A 240 -1.10 23.66 -11.97
C PHE A 240 0.37 23.26 -11.91
N TYR A 241 1.13 23.94 -11.05
CA TYR A 241 2.54 23.66 -10.78
C TYR A 241 2.81 23.69 -9.28
N PHE A 242 3.27 22.56 -8.74
CA PHE A 242 3.66 22.39 -7.34
C PHE A 242 5.18 22.24 -7.28
N HIS A 243 5.89 23.24 -6.75
CA HIS A 243 7.36 23.31 -6.77
C HIS A 243 8.00 23.98 -5.56
N GLU A 244 7.20 24.40 -4.57
CA GLU A 244 7.66 25.11 -3.37
C GLU A 244 7.43 24.25 -2.12
N GLU A 245 7.79 22.96 -2.20
CA GLU A 245 7.70 21.98 -1.11
C GLU A 245 6.26 21.72 -0.59
N GLU A 246 5.24 21.90 -1.44
CA GLU A 246 3.85 21.64 -1.05
C GLU A 246 3.64 20.24 -0.45
N GLY A 247 2.94 20.17 0.69
CA GLY A 247 2.63 18.94 1.41
C GLY A 247 1.32 18.28 0.96
N PHE A 248 0.97 17.17 1.61
CA PHE A 248 -0.27 16.43 1.30
C PHE A 248 -1.55 17.22 1.63
N ASP A 249 -1.43 18.27 2.42
CA ASP A 249 -2.44 19.25 2.80
C ASP A 249 -2.66 20.35 1.76
N SER A 250 -1.75 20.50 0.78
CA SER A 250 -2.00 21.21 -0.47
C SER A 250 -2.91 20.36 -1.36
N LEU A 251 -4.22 20.60 -1.27
CA LEU A 251 -5.27 19.81 -1.91
C LEU A 251 -5.83 20.52 -3.16
N LEU A 252 -5.68 19.89 -4.32
CA LEU A 252 -6.38 20.25 -5.55
C LEU A 252 -7.55 19.29 -5.78
N ARG A 253 -8.78 19.81 -5.88
CA ARG A 253 -9.97 18.97 -6.03
C ARG A 253 -11.00 19.44 -7.05
N GLY A 254 -11.49 18.53 -7.88
CA GLY A 254 -12.77 18.74 -8.58
C GLY A 254 -12.70 19.61 -9.82
N PHE A 255 -11.55 19.67 -10.51
CA PHE A 255 -11.41 20.47 -11.73
C PHE A 255 -11.26 19.61 -12.97
N THR A 256 -11.83 20.05 -14.09
CA THR A 256 -11.29 19.66 -15.39
C THR A 256 -10.12 20.58 -15.73
N ILE A 257 -8.97 20.03 -16.11
CA ILE A 257 -7.76 20.73 -16.53
C ILE A 257 -7.46 20.26 -17.95
N ARG A 258 -7.47 21.19 -18.90
CA ARG A 258 -7.35 20.81 -20.31
C ARG A 258 -6.47 21.69 -21.13
N SER A 259 -6.09 21.14 -22.29
CA SER A 259 -5.38 21.84 -23.36
C SER A 259 -4.04 22.41 -22.93
N GLY A 260 -3.46 21.90 -21.84
CA GLY A 260 -2.12 22.26 -21.39
C GLY A 260 -1.06 21.71 -22.33
N ARG A 261 -0.06 22.52 -22.67
CA ARG A 261 1.02 22.17 -23.60
C ARG A 261 2.30 22.77 -23.09
N VAL A 262 3.26 21.94 -22.69
CA VAL A 262 4.58 22.41 -22.23
C VAL A 262 5.63 22.01 -23.26
N PHE A 263 6.19 23.00 -23.95
CA PHE A 263 7.28 22.81 -24.91
C PHE A 263 8.63 23.08 -24.26
N GLY A 264 9.65 22.36 -24.69
CA GLY A 264 10.99 22.47 -24.13
C GLY A 264 12.06 22.04 -25.11
N SER A 265 13.31 22.16 -24.69
CA SER A 265 14.48 21.77 -25.49
C SER A 265 15.37 20.76 -24.78
N GLU A 266 15.02 20.37 -23.55
CA GLU A 266 15.86 19.54 -22.70
C GLU A 266 14.98 18.58 -21.90
N VAL A 267 15.30 17.30 -21.94
CA VAL A 267 14.91 16.34 -20.91
C VAL A 267 16.22 15.68 -20.51
N PRO A 268 16.72 15.89 -19.28
CA PRO A 268 18.00 15.34 -18.86
C PRO A 268 18.06 13.82 -19.12
N PRO A 269 19.16 13.33 -19.73
CA PRO A 269 19.28 11.92 -20.12
C PRO A 269 19.38 10.98 -18.92
N ASP A 270 19.87 11.47 -17.79
CA ASP A 270 19.78 10.79 -16.50
C ASP A 270 19.05 11.67 -15.48
N SER A 271 18.52 11.01 -14.46
CA SER A 271 17.78 11.66 -13.38
C SER A 271 18.68 12.48 -12.44
N LEU A 272 19.99 12.22 -12.37
CA LEU A 272 20.94 12.90 -11.48
C LEU A 272 21.33 14.30 -12.00
N ALA A 273 21.09 14.57 -13.28
CA ALA A 273 21.35 15.84 -13.94
C ALA A 273 20.13 16.80 -13.94
N TRP A 274 19.13 16.59 -13.06
CA TRP A 274 17.96 17.45 -12.99
C TRP A 274 18.29 18.86 -12.49
N THR A 275 17.89 19.91 -13.22
CA THR A 275 18.28 21.31 -12.96
C THR A 275 17.12 22.25 -12.61
N GLY A 276 15.88 21.77 -12.52
CA GLY A 276 14.70 22.63 -12.29
C GLY A 276 14.44 23.65 -13.41
N SER A 277 15.04 23.45 -14.59
CA SER A 277 14.94 24.38 -15.70
C SER A 277 13.53 24.42 -16.29
N ALA A 278 13.04 25.63 -16.60
CA ALA A 278 11.80 25.83 -17.36
C ALA A 278 11.86 25.29 -18.80
N SER A 279 13.05 24.92 -19.30
CA SER A 279 13.24 24.23 -20.58
C SER A 279 12.81 22.77 -20.55
N HIS A 280 12.49 22.21 -19.39
CA HIS A 280 12.03 20.84 -19.22
C HIS A 280 10.53 20.69 -19.57
N PRO A 281 10.18 19.99 -20.66
CA PRO A 281 8.79 19.76 -21.06
C PRO A 281 8.14 18.65 -20.23
N VAL A 282 7.74 18.98 -18.99
CA VAL A 282 7.11 18.05 -18.03
C VAL A 282 5.74 18.55 -17.57
N GLY A 283 4.79 17.63 -17.43
CA GLY A 283 3.49 17.90 -16.80
C GLY A 283 2.64 18.88 -17.60
N GLY A 284 2.03 18.41 -18.68
CA GLY A 284 1.23 19.26 -19.57
C GLY A 284 0.01 19.86 -18.87
N GLY A 285 -0.69 19.08 -18.04
CA GLY A 285 -1.80 19.55 -17.23
C GLY A 285 -1.38 19.93 -15.82
N ILE A 286 -0.72 19.01 -15.12
CA ILE A 286 -0.23 19.22 -13.74
C ILE A 286 1.24 18.80 -13.67
N TYR A 287 2.04 19.61 -13.00
CA TYR A 287 3.43 19.27 -12.70
C TYR A 287 3.70 19.30 -11.20
N CYS A 288 4.16 18.18 -10.64
CA CYS A 288 4.67 18.06 -9.27
C CYS A 288 6.18 17.90 -9.28
N GLU A 289 6.90 18.89 -8.78
CA GLU A 289 8.35 18.92 -8.67
C GLU A 289 8.75 19.07 -7.20
N PHE A 290 9.45 18.08 -6.65
CA PHE A 290 9.91 18.08 -5.25
C PHE A 290 8.81 18.38 -4.20
N SER A 291 7.57 18.08 -4.55
CA SER A 291 6.37 18.37 -3.78
C SER A 291 5.50 17.12 -3.62
N SER A 292 4.63 17.09 -2.62
CA SER A 292 3.80 15.95 -2.25
C SER A 292 2.30 16.29 -2.12
N PRO A 293 1.69 17.01 -3.09
CA PRO A 293 0.30 17.46 -3.00
C PRO A 293 -0.71 16.30 -3.07
N THR A 294 -1.95 16.58 -2.66
CA THR A 294 -3.09 15.68 -2.95
C THR A 294 -3.86 16.20 -4.17
N ILE A 295 -3.99 15.37 -5.20
CA ILE A 295 -4.78 15.63 -6.41
C ILE A 295 -5.97 14.67 -6.39
N ASP A 296 -7.18 15.22 -6.35
CA ASP A 296 -8.40 14.47 -6.03
C ASP A 296 -9.55 14.81 -6.97
N ASN A 297 -10.24 13.81 -7.51
CA ASN A 297 -11.45 14.01 -8.32
C ASN A 297 -11.28 15.04 -9.45
N CYS A 298 -10.13 14.99 -10.14
CA CYS A 298 -9.83 15.88 -11.27
C CYS A 298 -9.91 15.13 -12.60
N ILE A 299 -10.27 15.84 -13.66
CA ILE A 299 -10.21 15.36 -15.04
C ILE A 299 -9.06 16.09 -15.73
N VAL A 300 -7.97 15.42 -16.07
CA VAL A 300 -6.87 15.98 -16.87
C VAL A 300 -7.03 15.49 -18.30
N GLN A 301 -7.44 16.36 -19.21
CA GLN A 301 -7.82 15.97 -20.56
C GLN A 301 -7.06 16.75 -21.62
N ASP A 302 -6.69 16.10 -22.72
CA ASP A 302 -6.08 16.79 -23.87
C ASP A 302 -4.90 17.65 -23.42
N CYS A 303 -3.96 17.09 -22.66
CA CYS A 303 -2.73 17.78 -22.23
C CYS A 303 -1.50 17.17 -22.91
N GLY A 304 -0.40 17.92 -23.03
CA GLY A 304 0.79 17.46 -23.75
C GLY A 304 2.12 17.99 -23.21
N ALA A 305 3.09 17.09 -23.09
CA ALA A 305 4.46 17.35 -22.65
C ALA A 305 5.39 16.23 -23.17
N GLU A 306 6.69 16.28 -22.92
CA GLU A 306 7.58 15.15 -23.26
C GLU A 306 7.54 14.06 -22.18
N VAL A 307 7.41 14.47 -20.91
CA VAL A 307 7.24 13.57 -19.75
C VAL A 307 5.96 13.93 -19.00
N GLY A 308 5.07 12.96 -18.79
CA GLY A 308 3.81 13.22 -18.07
C GLY A 308 2.91 14.17 -18.85
N GLY A 309 2.40 13.72 -20.01
CA GLY A 309 1.54 14.53 -20.88
C GLY A 309 0.36 15.13 -20.12
N GLY A 310 -0.31 14.33 -19.30
CA GLY A 310 -1.29 14.78 -18.32
C GLY A 310 -0.62 15.30 -17.04
N ILE A 311 0.00 14.39 -16.29
CA ILE A 311 0.62 14.68 -14.98
C ILE A 311 2.08 14.26 -14.99
N GLY A 312 2.98 15.21 -14.74
CA GLY A 312 4.40 14.95 -14.57
C GLY A 312 4.81 14.98 -13.10
N VAL A 313 5.68 14.05 -12.69
CA VAL A 313 6.16 13.93 -11.32
C VAL A 313 7.68 13.76 -11.30
N VAL A 314 8.37 14.64 -10.57
CA VAL A 314 9.83 14.69 -10.49
C VAL A 314 10.27 14.84 -9.04
N GLY A 315 10.97 13.84 -8.49
CA GLY A 315 11.45 13.88 -7.09
C GLY A 315 10.36 14.13 -6.06
N ALA A 316 9.12 13.79 -6.41
CA ALA A 316 7.91 14.21 -5.74
C ALA A 316 7.12 13.00 -5.24
N ALA A 317 6.21 13.23 -4.28
CA ALA A 317 5.40 12.17 -3.69
C ALA A 317 3.89 12.51 -3.61
N PRO A 318 3.24 12.91 -4.73
CA PRO A 318 1.83 13.23 -4.73
C PRO A 318 0.94 12.00 -4.44
N THR A 319 -0.22 12.27 -3.85
CA THR A 319 -1.35 11.32 -3.83
C THR A 319 -2.33 11.71 -4.92
N ILE A 320 -2.54 10.84 -5.90
CA ILE A 320 -3.45 11.05 -7.03
C ILE A 320 -4.61 10.07 -6.87
N LYS A 321 -5.83 10.57 -6.67
CA LYS A 321 -6.98 9.69 -6.43
C LYS A 321 -8.27 10.15 -7.10
N ASP A 322 -9.08 9.17 -7.47
CA ASP A 322 -10.41 9.38 -8.07
C ASP A 322 -10.33 10.29 -9.33
N CYS A 323 -9.18 10.32 -10.01
CA CYS A 323 -8.94 11.19 -11.16
C CYS A 323 -9.14 10.46 -12.48
N VAL A 324 -9.50 11.21 -13.53
CA VAL A 324 -9.48 10.77 -14.92
C VAL A 324 -8.34 11.49 -15.63
N VAL A 325 -7.44 10.75 -16.29
CA VAL A 325 -6.42 11.33 -17.18
C VAL A 325 -6.62 10.75 -18.56
N GLU A 326 -7.04 11.58 -19.50
CA GLU A 326 -7.46 11.11 -20.81
C GLU A 326 -7.01 11.98 -21.97
N GLU A 327 -6.84 11.35 -23.14
CA GLU A 327 -6.51 12.03 -24.39
C GLU A 327 -5.23 12.88 -24.29
N CYS A 328 -4.37 12.61 -23.30
CA CYS A 328 -3.11 13.30 -23.11
C CYS A 328 -2.01 12.66 -23.97
N VAL A 329 -1.00 13.46 -24.33
CA VAL A 329 0.04 13.07 -25.27
C VAL A 329 1.42 13.27 -24.66
N ALA A 330 2.25 12.24 -24.69
CA ALA A 330 3.68 12.38 -24.46
C ALA A 330 4.45 12.34 -25.78
N GLY A 331 5.43 13.23 -25.96
CA GLY A 331 6.32 13.24 -27.13
C GLY A 331 5.94 14.26 -28.20
N GLY A 332 6.95 14.86 -28.84
CA GLY A 332 6.77 15.93 -29.82
C GLY A 332 6.75 17.34 -29.22
N PHE A 333 7.11 17.45 -27.94
CA PHE A 333 7.16 18.70 -27.18
C PHE A 333 8.59 19.10 -26.80
N GLY A 334 9.55 18.18 -26.92
CA GLY A 334 10.99 18.42 -26.84
C GLY A 334 11.70 18.50 -28.20
N PRO A 335 13.04 18.38 -28.24
CA PRO A 335 13.79 18.15 -29.47
C PRO A 335 13.26 16.91 -30.20
N ALA A 336 13.32 16.92 -31.54
CA ALA A 336 12.89 15.76 -32.32
C ALA A 336 13.62 14.48 -31.82
N GLU A 337 12.87 13.38 -31.63
CA GLU A 337 13.35 12.05 -31.22
C GLU A 337 13.57 11.77 -29.72
N SER A 338 13.18 12.65 -28.78
CA SER A 338 13.37 12.40 -27.33
C SER A 338 12.50 11.30 -26.71
N GLY A 339 11.46 10.88 -27.43
CA GLY A 339 10.51 9.82 -27.08
C GLY A 339 9.66 10.11 -25.86
N GLY A 340 8.35 10.14 -26.07
CA GLY A 340 7.39 10.45 -25.01
C GLY A 340 7.42 9.46 -23.85
N ARG A 341 7.35 9.95 -22.61
CA ARG A 341 7.38 9.15 -21.39
C ARG A 341 6.16 9.46 -20.52
N GLY A 342 5.22 8.53 -20.36
CA GLY A 342 4.02 8.80 -19.55
C GLY A 342 3.06 9.75 -20.25
N GLY A 343 2.31 9.27 -21.25
CA GLY A 343 1.25 10.06 -21.89
C GLY A 343 0.22 10.57 -20.88
N ALA A 344 -0.25 9.68 -20.00
CA ALA A 344 -1.09 10.06 -18.87
C ALA A 344 -0.23 10.58 -17.70
N ILE A 345 0.55 9.70 -17.05
CA ILE A 345 1.35 10.05 -15.88
C ILE A 345 2.80 9.56 -16.06
N GLY A 346 3.76 10.48 -15.90
CA GLY A 346 5.19 10.19 -15.99
C GLY A 346 5.93 10.49 -14.69
N LEU A 347 6.68 9.52 -14.18
CA LEU A 347 7.41 9.60 -12.92
C LEU A 347 8.91 9.38 -13.14
N ILE A 348 9.71 10.33 -12.69
CA ILE A 348 11.16 10.27 -12.76
C ILE A 348 11.81 10.75 -11.45
N HIS A 349 13.12 10.59 -11.34
CA HIS A 349 13.93 11.17 -10.27
C HIS A 349 13.53 10.72 -8.85
N ASN A 350 13.44 9.40 -8.61
CA ASN A 350 13.11 8.85 -7.28
C ASN A 350 11.77 9.34 -6.72
N SER A 351 10.78 9.53 -7.59
CA SER A 351 9.42 9.88 -7.18
C SER A 351 8.77 8.72 -6.43
N ASN A 352 7.86 9.03 -5.51
CA ASN A 352 7.14 8.05 -4.70
C ASN A 352 5.63 8.34 -4.67
N VAL A 353 4.86 7.73 -5.57
CA VAL A 353 3.46 8.15 -5.81
C VAL A 353 2.45 7.11 -5.35
N ILE A 354 1.34 7.59 -4.79
CA ILE A 354 0.13 6.79 -4.55
C ILE A 354 -0.91 7.15 -5.61
N ILE A 355 -1.38 6.15 -6.37
CA ILE A 355 -2.42 6.31 -7.39
C ILE A 355 -3.58 5.38 -7.05
N THR A 356 -4.77 5.92 -6.77
CA THR A 356 -5.91 5.08 -6.37
C THR A 356 -7.20 5.46 -7.07
N ASN A 357 -7.95 4.46 -7.55
CA ASN A 357 -9.27 4.65 -8.20
C ASN A 357 -9.24 5.60 -9.40
N CYS A 358 -8.11 5.67 -10.11
CA CYS A 358 -7.97 6.54 -11.27
C CYS A 358 -8.31 5.82 -12.57
N ILE A 359 -8.78 6.58 -13.56
CA ILE A 359 -9.00 6.10 -14.93
C ILE A 359 -8.00 6.80 -15.83
N LEU A 360 -7.08 6.04 -16.43
CA LEU A 360 -6.08 6.52 -17.38
C LEU A 360 -6.44 5.97 -18.75
N ARG A 361 -7.05 6.77 -19.62
CA ARG A 361 -7.60 6.25 -20.88
C ARG A 361 -7.29 7.04 -22.14
N ASN A 362 -7.15 6.33 -23.25
CA ASN A 362 -6.98 6.93 -24.58
C ASN A 362 -5.81 7.93 -24.66
N ASN A 363 -4.78 7.76 -23.83
CA ASN A 363 -3.58 8.58 -23.90
C ASN A 363 -2.65 8.06 -25.01
N ALA A 364 -1.85 8.96 -25.58
CA ALA A 364 -0.96 8.67 -26.69
C ALA A 364 0.51 8.98 -26.37
N GLY A 365 1.43 8.29 -27.05
CA GLY A 365 2.86 8.50 -26.89
C GLY A 365 3.59 8.46 -28.22
N HIS A 366 4.17 9.56 -28.65
CA HIS A 366 4.86 9.68 -29.94
C HIS A 366 6.38 9.39 -29.84
N TYR A 367 6.96 9.01 -30.98
CA TYR A 367 8.41 8.87 -31.22
C TYR A 367 9.13 7.86 -30.33
N ASN A 368 8.93 6.55 -30.50
CA ASN A 368 9.57 5.52 -29.65
C ASN A 368 9.22 5.68 -28.15
N SER A 369 7.95 5.97 -27.86
CA SER A 369 7.48 6.27 -26.52
C SER A 369 7.53 5.07 -25.57
N ALA A 370 7.53 5.36 -24.28
CA ALA A 370 7.46 4.36 -23.22
C ALA A 370 6.41 4.72 -22.17
N GLY A 371 5.63 3.72 -21.75
CA GLY A 371 4.70 3.86 -20.63
C GLY A 371 3.58 4.85 -20.92
N VAL A 372 2.78 4.64 -21.98
CA VAL A 372 1.81 5.67 -22.43
C VAL A 372 0.76 5.97 -21.36
N GLY A 373 0.21 4.95 -20.69
CA GLY A 373 -0.60 5.19 -19.50
C GLY A 373 0.28 5.68 -18.33
N LEU A 374 1.23 4.83 -17.92
CA LEU A 374 2.09 5.05 -16.76
C LEU A 374 3.56 4.81 -17.11
N TYR A 375 4.43 5.75 -16.75
CA TYR A 375 5.88 5.59 -16.89
C TYR A 375 6.59 5.74 -15.56
N PHE A 376 7.39 4.74 -15.19
CA PHE A 376 8.20 4.73 -13.98
C PHE A 376 9.68 4.54 -14.35
N LEU A 377 10.50 5.55 -14.04
CA LEU A 377 11.96 5.43 -14.10
C LEU A 377 12.55 5.71 -12.73
N GLN A 378 13.21 4.69 -12.15
CA GLN A 378 13.86 4.79 -10.83
C GLN A 378 12.92 5.41 -9.78
N SER A 379 11.65 5.02 -9.77
CA SER A 379 10.62 5.61 -8.93
C SER A 379 9.76 4.52 -8.30
N THR A 380 9.23 4.75 -7.12
CA THR A 380 8.33 3.83 -6.42
C THR A 380 6.88 4.25 -6.62
N ALA A 381 5.97 3.26 -6.69
CA ALA A 381 4.55 3.56 -6.78
C ALA A 381 3.65 2.47 -6.19
N SER A 382 2.57 2.91 -5.56
CA SER A 382 1.43 2.06 -5.19
C SER A 382 0.22 2.46 -6.03
N VAL A 383 -0.13 1.60 -6.99
CA VAL A 383 -1.26 1.80 -7.90
C VAL A 383 -2.36 0.80 -7.54
N ALA A 384 -3.53 1.30 -7.13
CA ALA A 384 -4.63 0.44 -6.67
C ALA A 384 -5.99 0.82 -7.25
N GLY A 385 -6.80 -0.17 -7.65
CA GLY A 385 -8.18 0.08 -8.11
C GLY A 385 -8.28 0.91 -9.39
N CYS A 386 -7.20 1.00 -10.18
CA CYS A 386 -7.15 1.86 -11.35
C CYS A 386 -7.55 1.13 -12.63
N VAL A 387 -8.10 1.87 -13.59
CA VAL A 387 -8.40 1.40 -14.95
C VAL A 387 -7.47 2.10 -15.93
N ILE A 388 -6.56 1.34 -16.54
CA ILE A 388 -5.58 1.82 -17.51
C ILE A 388 -5.97 1.23 -18.87
N SER A 389 -6.63 2.02 -19.71
CA SER A 389 -7.30 1.49 -20.91
C SER A 389 -7.09 2.26 -22.20
N GLY A 390 -6.99 1.56 -23.33
CA GLY A 390 -6.92 2.23 -24.65
C GLY A 390 -5.67 3.10 -24.87
N ASN A 391 -4.63 2.97 -24.05
CA ASN A 391 -3.42 3.79 -24.16
C ASN A 391 -2.44 3.17 -25.18
N GLY A 392 -1.80 4.00 -25.99
CA GLY A 392 -0.82 3.59 -26.99
C GLY A 392 -0.63 4.59 -28.13
N ASP A 393 0.17 4.24 -29.13
CA ASP A 393 0.33 5.01 -30.38
C ASP A 393 0.50 4.04 -31.56
N ILE A 394 0.63 4.52 -32.81
CA ILE A 394 0.66 3.73 -34.04
C ILE A 394 1.96 2.93 -34.28
N ALA A 395 3.07 3.27 -33.62
CA ALA A 395 4.35 2.55 -33.71
C ALA A 395 5.36 2.97 -32.63
N GLY A 396 6.28 2.07 -32.27
CA GLY A 396 7.47 2.36 -31.45
C GLY A 396 7.23 2.32 -29.94
N VAL A 397 6.04 1.91 -29.49
CA VAL A 397 5.65 2.02 -28.07
C VAL A 397 6.11 0.79 -27.28
N ARG A 398 6.66 0.98 -26.09
CA ARG A 398 6.81 -0.09 -25.07
C ARG A 398 5.96 0.22 -23.86
N GLY A 399 5.20 -0.73 -23.34
CA GLY A 399 4.37 -0.49 -22.18
C GLY A 399 3.20 0.44 -22.49
N GLY A 400 2.22 -0.04 -23.27
CA GLY A 400 1.06 0.78 -23.66
C GLY A 400 0.29 1.24 -22.41
N GLY A 401 -0.01 0.31 -21.51
CA GLY A 401 -0.59 0.60 -20.21
C GLY A 401 0.46 1.13 -19.23
N ALA A 402 1.52 0.36 -18.95
CA ALA A 402 2.59 0.77 -18.04
C ALA A 402 3.98 0.34 -18.49
N PHE A 403 4.98 1.17 -18.18
CA PHE A 403 6.40 0.86 -18.33
C PHE A 403 7.13 1.06 -17.00
N CYS A 404 7.79 0.02 -16.51
CA CYS A 404 8.54 0.01 -15.25
C CYS A 404 10.02 -0.28 -15.50
N ALA A 405 10.90 0.67 -15.16
CA ALA A 405 12.34 0.50 -15.29
C ALA A 405 13.15 1.22 -14.20
N GLY A 406 14.41 0.81 -14.06
CA GLY A 406 15.39 1.44 -13.19
C GLY A 406 15.76 0.59 -11.97
N SER A 407 16.88 0.94 -11.33
CA SER A 407 17.56 0.08 -10.36
C SER A 407 17.09 0.19 -8.91
N ALA A 408 16.03 0.95 -8.61
CA ALA A 408 15.60 1.25 -7.24
C ALA A 408 14.07 1.47 -7.09
N GLY A 409 13.27 1.19 -8.12
CA GLY A 409 11.83 1.48 -8.12
C GLY A 409 10.98 0.24 -7.85
N ASP A 410 10.42 0.13 -6.65
CA ASP A 410 9.38 -0.85 -6.34
C ASP A 410 8.02 -0.33 -6.81
N VAL A 411 7.39 -1.05 -7.73
CA VAL A 411 6.07 -0.71 -8.30
C VAL A 411 5.09 -1.82 -7.99
N THR A 412 3.98 -1.46 -7.34
CA THR A 412 2.91 -2.40 -7.02
C THR A 412 1.61 -1.99 -7.69
N PHE A 413 1.06 -2.89 -8.50
CA PHE A 413 -0.29 -2.82 -9.04
C PHE A 413 -1.19 -3.78 -8.26
N ARG A 414 -2.30 -3.27 -7.71
CA ARG A 414 -3.31 -4.03 -6.97
C ARG A 414 -4.70 -3.75 -7.51
N ASN A 415 -5.50 -4.77 -7.77
CA ASN A 415 -6.91 -4.54 -8.17
C ASN A 415 -7.05 -3.63 -9.40
N CYS A 416 -6.07 -3.66 -10.30
CA CYS A 416 -6.04 -2.79 -11.48
C CYS A 416 -6.53 -3.55 -12.71
N ILE A 417 -7.11 -2.80 -13.65
CA ILE A 417 -7.52 -3.29 -14.97
C ILE A 417 -6.62 -2.64 -16.01
N PHE A 418 -5.91 -3.46 -16.79
CA PHE A 418 -5.17 -3.02 -17.98
C PHE A 418 -5.86 -3.59 -19.21
N SER A 419 -6.55 -2.73 -19.98
CA SER A 419 -7.33 -3.18 -21.11
C SER A 419 -7.16 -2.40 -22.40
N GLN A 420 -7.26 -3.07 -23.54
CA GLN A 420 -7.27 -2.42 -24.87
C GLN A 420 -6.04 -1.53 -25.15
N ASN A 421 -4.96 -1.65 -24.37
CA ASN A 421 -3.74 -0.89 -24.57
C ASN A 421 -2.95 -1.47 -25.74
N ARG A 422 -2.12 -0.63 -26.37
CA ARG A 422 -1.40 -0.96 -27.60
C ARG A 422 0.07 -0.60 -27.48
N ALA A 423 0.94 -1.54 -27.85
CA ALA A 423 2.38 -1.34 -27.88
C ALA A 423 3.08 -2.34 -28.81
N ASP A 424 4.34 -2.14 -29.14
CA ASP A 424 5.17 -3.14 -29.82
C ASP A 424 5.65 -4.24 -28.85
N ALA A 425 5.68 -3.95 -27.55
CA ALA A 425 6.05 -4.88 -26.48
C ALA A 425 5.37 -4.52 -25.16
N GLY A 426 4.88 -5.51 -24.41
CA GLY A 426 4.24 -5.31 -23.10
C GLY A 426 3.04 -4.37 -23.17
N ALA A 427 2.08 -4.63 -24.07
CA ALA A 427 0.97 -3.69 -24.31
C ALA A 427 0.18 -3.36 -23.04
N GLY A 428 -0.07 -4.34 -22.16
CA GLY A 428 -0.53 -4.06 -20.80
C GLY A 428 0.58 -3.47 -19.93
N ILE A 429 1.60 -4.29 -19.61
CA ILE A 429 2.73 -3.90 -18.76
C ILE A 429 4.05 -4.34 -19.40
N TYR A 430 5.02 -3.44 -19.44
CA TYR A 430 6.40 -3.73 -19.79
C TYR A 430 7.32 -3.45 -18.58
N ALA A 431 8.16 -4.41 -18.21
CA ALA A 431 9.10 -4.27 -17.09
C ALA A 431 10.53 -4.65 -17.51
N GLU A 432 11.52 -3.84 -17.12
CA GLU A 432 12.94 -4.12 -17.39
C GLU A 432 13.89 -3.72 -16.25
N GLY A 433 14.99 -4.47 -16.11
CA GLY A 433 16.11 -4.13 -15.22
C GLY A 433 16.18 -4.89 -13.88
N GLN A 434 17.40 -5.17 -13.42
CA GLN A 434 17.71 -6.25 -12.45
C GLN A 434 17.66 -5.88 -10.95
N ARG A 435 17.02 -4.77 -10.53
CA ARG A 435 17.11 -4.32 -9.12
C ARG A 435 15.86 -3.74 -8.46
N GLY A 436 14.78 -3.44 -9.21
CA GLY A 436 13.49 -3.04 -8.63
C GLY A 436 12.47 -4.18 -8.71
N GLN A 437 11.56 -4.27 -7.74
CA GLN A 437 10.49 -5.29 -7.75
C GLN A 437 9.21 -4.73 -8.38
N VAL A 438 8.64 -5.49 -9.32
CA VAL A 438 7.31 -5.19 -9.88
C VAL A 438 6.31 -6.24 -9.38
N ARG A 439 5.30 -5.80 -8.63
CA ARG A 439 4.25 -6.68 -8.09
C ARG A 439 2.93 -6.43 -8.79
N VAL A 440 2.34 -7.47 -9.34
CA VAL A 440 1.02 -7.45 -9.99
C VAL A 440 0.11 -8.40 -9.23
N ILE A 441 -0.83 -7.85 -8.46
CA ILE A 441 -1.64 -8.61 -7.49
C ILE A 441 -3.11 -8.35 -7.76
N ASN A 442 -3.93 -9.39 -7.86
CA ASN A 442 -5.36 -9.28 -8.12
C ASN A 442 -5.64 -8.33 -9.30
N CYS A 443 -4.92 -8.43 -10.42
CA CYS A 443 -5.12 -7.54 -11.58
C CYS A 443 -5.79 -8.30 -12.73
N THR A 444 -6.53 -7.59 -13.57
CA THR A 444 -7.03 -8.11 -14.85
C THR A 444 -6.31 -7.40 -15.99
N ILE A 445 -5.58 -8.15 -16.81
CA ILE A 445 -4.81 -7.65 -17.95
C ILE A 445 -5.35 -8.32 -19.20
N ALA A 446 -6.27 -7.65 -19.88
CA ALA A 446 -7.06 -8.26 -20.93
C ALA A 446 -7.21 -7.40 -22.18
N ASP A 447 -7.46 -8.01 -23.33
CA ASP A 447 -7.72 -7.31 -24.60
C ASP A 447 -6.60 -6.34 -25.04
N ASN A 448 -5.38 -6.46 -24.50
CA ASN A 448 -4.24 -5.64 -24.92
C ASN A 448 -3.63 -6.20 -26.21
N ARG A 449 -3.08 -5.34 -27.05
CA ARG A 449 -2.67 -5.69 -28.41
C ARG A 449 -1.24 -5.30 -28.71
N LEU A 450 -0.45 -6.26 -29.19
CA LEU A 450 0.83 -5.95 -29.81
C LEU A 450 0.66 -5.38 -31.21
N GLN A 451 1.53 -4.43 -31.56
CA GLN A 451 1.70 -3.88 -32.88
C GLN A 451 2.93 -4.53 -33.54
N GLY A 452 2.81 -4.94 -34.81
CA GLY A 452 3.88 -5.62 -35.53
C GLY A 452 4.01 -7.13 -35.25
N SER A 453 5.24 -7.65 -35.28
CA SER A 453 5.55 -9.08 -35.11
C SER A 453 5.12 -9.54 -33.70
N ALA A 454 4.17 -10.48 -33.62
CA ALA A 454 3.55 -10.99 -32.40
C ALA A 454 4.50 -11.77 -31.43
N SER A 455 5.82 -11.58 -31.55
CA SER A 455 6.85 -12.21 -30.73
C SER A 455 7.13 -11.36 -29.48
N GLY A 456 6.17 -11.32 -28.56
CA GLY A 456 6.28 -10.56 -27.31
C GLY A 456 5.13 -10.86 -26.34
N GLY A 457 5.25 -10.37 -25.11
CA GLY A 457 4.18 -10.45 -24.11
C GLY A 457 3.17 -9.32 -24.36
N ALA A 458 1.97 -9.64 -24.84
CA ALA A 458 0.90 -8.66 -25.07
C ALA A 458 0.29 -8.17 -23.76
N GLY A 459 0.03 -9.09 -22.81
CA GLY A 459 -0.43 -8.71 -21.47
C GLY A 459 0.73 -8.13 -20.66
N ILE A 460 1.70 -8.98 -20.32
CA ILE A 460 2.92 -8.57 -19.62
C ILE A 460 4.14 -9.06 -20.38
N GLN A 461 5.12 -8.16 -20.54
CA GLN A 461 6.48 -8.50 -20.94
C GLN A 461 7.49 -8.05 -19.88
N SER A 462 8.34 -8.98 -19.42
CA SER A 462 9.43 -8.69 -18.49
C SER A 462 10.78 -9.15 -19.06
N THR A 463 11.73 -8.23 -19.11
CA THR A 463 13.11 -8.46 -19.56
C THR A 463 14.09 -8.15 -18.44
N GLY A 464 14.36 -9.18 -17.64
CA GLY A 464 15.31 -9.10 -16.54
C GLY A 464 14.82 -8.29 -15.34
N ALA A 465 13.52 -8.08 -15.16
CA ALA A 465 12.96 -7.50 -13.93
C ALA A 465 12.55 -8.59 -12.93
N ASP A 466 12.66 -8.29 -11.63
CA ASP A 466 12.05 -9.11 -10.57
C ASP A 466 10.55 -8.83 -10.51
N ILE A 467 9.81 -9.52 -11.40
CA ILE A 467 8.36 -9.40 -11.49
C ILE A 467 7.68 -10.57 -10.79
N ILE A 468 6.71 -10.25 -9.93
CA ILE A 468 5.87 -11.22 -9.23
C ILE A 468 4.41 -10.95 -9.61
N VAL A 469 3.75 -11.95 -10.16
CA VAL A 469 2.35 -11.89 -10.60
C VAL A 469 1.56 -12.92 -9.78
N THR A 470 0.55 -12.46 -9.02
CA THR A 470 -0.30 -13.34 -8.21
C THR A 470 -1.77 -13.00 -8.34
N ASN A 471 -2.63 -14.02 -8.21
CA ASN A 471 -4.09 -13.86 -8.18
C ASN A 471 -4.66 -13.07 -9.37
N SER A 472 -3.98 -13.06 -10.51
CA SER A 472 -4.28 -12.16 -11.63
C SER A 472 -4.79 -12.93 -12.84
N ILE A 473 -5.54 -12.25 -13.71
CA ILE A 473 -6.08 -12.82 -14.95
C ILE A 473 -5.41 -12.13 -16.14
N LEU A 474 -4.80 -12.92 -17.03
CA LEU A 474 -4.16 -12.48 -18.26
C LEU A 474 -4.84 -13.17 -19.45
N TRP A 475 -5.79 -12.50 -20.10
CA TRP A 475 -6.68 -13.13 -21.06
C TRP A 475 -7.02 -12.27 -22.27
N ALA A 476 -7.35 -12.87 -23.42
CA ALA A 476 -7.76 -12.20 -24.65
C ALA A 476 -6.75 -11.16 -25.20
N ASN A 477 -5.47 -11.25 -24.82
CA ASN A 477 -4.44 -10.36 -25.35
C ASN A 477 -4.00 -10.83 -26.75
N THR A 478 -3.82 -9.90 -27.70
CA THR A 478 -3.39 -10.23 -29.07
C THR A 478 -1.86 -10.38 -29.12
N GLY A 479 -1.40 -11.60 -28.79
CA GLY A 479 0.00 -12.02 -28.64
C GLY A 479 0.10 -13.03 -27.49
N THR A 480 1.31 -13.37 -27.03
CA THR A 480 1.44 -14.21 -25.83
C THR A 480 0.94 -13.43 -24.61
N ALA A 481 0.09 -14.02 -23.78
CA ALA A 481 -0.44 -13.32 -22.60
C ALA A 481 0.67 -12.84 -21.65
N LEU A 482 1.70 -13.67 -21.46
CA LEU A 482 2.79 -13.44 -20.53
C LEU A 482 4.14 -13.89 -21.11
N SER A 483 5.13 -13.01 -21.09
CA SER A 483 6.52 -13.34 -21.44
C SER A 483 7.47 -12.79 -20.38
N ILE A 484 8.12 -13.67 -19.62
CA ILE A 484 9.08 -13.31 -18.58
C ILE A 484 10.42 -13.95 -18.93
N SER A 485 11.49 -13.14 -18.94
CA SER A 485 12.86 -13.58 -19.17
C SER A 485 13.77 -13.01 -18.08
N GLY A 486 14.73 -13.80 -17.60
CA GLY A 486 15.69 -13.36 -16.57
C GLY A 486 15.07 -13.05 -15.20
N SER A 487 13.99 -13.73 -14.82
CA SER A 487 13.38 -13.64 -13.48
C SER A 487 14.35 -14.12 -12.39
N VAL A 488 14.38 -13.42 -11.27
CA VAL A 488 15.11 -13.84 -10.06
C VAL A 488 14.33 -14.91 -9.30
N SER A 489 13.00 -14.78 -9.23
CA SER A 489 12.12 -15.80 -8.65
C SER A 489 12.04 -17.05 -9.53
N SER A 490 12.08 -18.23 -8.90
CA SER A 490 11.83 -19.52 -9.54
C SER A 490 10.34 -19.79 -9.82
N GLU A 491 9.44 -19.07 -9.16
CA GLU A 491 7.98 -19.13 -9.35
C GLU A 491 7.40 -17.70 -9.42
N PRO A 492 7.69 -16.93 -10.49
CA PRO A 492 7.26 -15.54 -10.60
C PRO A 492 5.76 -15.36 -10.82
N VAL A 493 5.02 -16.45 -11.10
CA VAL A 493 3.60 -16.42 -11.46
C VAL A 493 2.87 -17.54 -10.71
N THR A 494 2.00 -17.19 -9.78
CA THR A 494 1.23 -18.18 -9.00
C THR A 494 -0.22 -17.74 -8.84
N TYR A 495 -1.14 -18.72 -8.76
CA TYR A 495 -2.58 -18.49 -8.65
C TYR A 495 -3.13 -17.53 -9.69
N CYS A 496 -2.64 -17.60 -10.92
CA CYS A 496 -3.10 -16.77 -12.02
C CYS A 496 -3.87 -17.60 -13.07
N ASP A 497 -4.79 -16.96 -13.77
CA ASP A 497 -5.36 -17.50 -15.01
C ASP A 497 -4.64 -16.88 -16.20
N VAL A 498 -3.88 -17.70 -16.94
CA VAL A 498 -3.02 -17.21 -18.03
C VAL A 498 -3.37 -17.92 -19.33
N GLN A 499 -3.85 -17.16 -20.30
CA GLN A 499 -4.18 -17.69 -21.63
C GLN A 499 -2.94 -18.31 -22.30
N GLY A 500 -3.06 -19.57 -22.71
CA GLY A 500 -1.95 -20.35 -23.26
C GLY A 500 -1.12 -21.09 -22.20
N GLY A 501 -1.41 -20.86 -20.92
CA GLY A 501 -0.78 -21.51 -19.78
C GLY A 501 0.55 -20.89 -19.37
N TYR A 502 0.88 -21.02 -18.08
CA TYR A 502 2.19 -20.67 -17.53
C TYR A 502 2.52 -21.59 -16.32
N PRO A 503 3.71 -22.21 -16.26
CA PRO A 503 4.09 -23.05 -15.13
C PRO A 503 4.12 -22.27 -13.80
N GLY A 504 3.47 -22.79 -12.77
CA GLY A 504 3.47 -22.19 -11.43
C GLY A 504 2.35 -22.74 -10.56
N ARG A 505 2.53 -22.66 -9.23
CA ARG A 505 1.55 -23.18 -8.27
C ARG A 505 0.21 -22.47 -8.44
N GLY A 506 -0.88 -23.26 -8.54
CA GLY A 506 -2.25 -22.75 -8.56
C GLY A 506 -2.66 -22.02 -9.85
N ASN A 507 -1.80 -21.98 -10.88
CA ASN A 507 -2.16 -21.36 -12.15
C ASN A 507 -3.16 -22.22 -12.93
N ILE A 508 -4.07 -21.56 -13.63
CA ILE A 508 -5.04 -22.17 -14.55
C ILE A 508 -4.93 -21.54 -15.95
N ASN A 509 -5.59 -22.15 -16.92
CA ASN A 509 -5.70 -21.66 -18.31
C ASN A 509 -7.09 -22.03 -18.83
N LEU A 510 -8.09 -21.32 -18.34
CA LEU A 510 -9.49 -21.55 -18.66
C LEU A 510 -10.14 -20.22 -18.98
N ASP A 511 -11.15 -20.20 -19.86
CA ASP A 511 -11.85 -18.95 -20.15
C ASP A 511 -12.42 -18.33 -18.86
N PRO A 512 -12.01 -17.10 -18.46
CA PRO A 512 -12.42 -16.47 -17.22
C PRO A 512 -13.91 -16.12 -17.20
N GLN A 513 -14.64 -16.24 -18.31
CA GLN A 513 -16.07 -15.94 -18.40
C GLN A 513 -16.38 -14.52 -17.94
N PHE A 514 -15.69 -13.52 -18.47
CA PHE A 514 -16.04 -12.11 -18.22
C PHE A 514 -17.49 -11.81 -18.64
N ALA A 515 -18.11 -10.86 -17.96
CA ALA A 515 -19.46 -10.39 -18.29
C ALA A 515 -19.52 -9.83 -19.72
N SER A 516 -18.54 -9.02 -20.12
CA SER A 516 -18.32 -8.53 -21.49
C SER A 516 -16.88 -8.04 -21.70
N SER A 517 -16.55 -7.52 -22.88
CA SER A 517 -15.24 -6.91 -23.17
C SER A 517 -14.97 -5.58 -22.45
N ASP A 518 -16.01 -4.95 -21.90
CA ASP A 518 -15.92 -3.70 -21.13
C ASP A 518 -16.33 -3.88 -19.66
N ASP A 519 -16.69 -5.11 -19.28
CA ASP A 519 -17.09 -5.50 -17.93
C ASP A 519 -16.36 -6.79 -17.54
N TYR A 520 -15.23 -6.62 -16.85
CA TYR A 520 -14.36 -7.71 -16.42
C TYR A 520 -14.80 -8.39 -15.12
N HIS A 521 -16.02 -8.11 -14.63
CA HIS A 521 -16.59 -8.95 -13.57
C HIS A 521 -16.78 -10.37 -14.08
N LEU A 522 -16.51 -11.34 -13.21
CA LEU A 522 -16.62 -12.76 -13.52
C LEU A 522 -18.09 -13.18 -13.54
N LYS A 523 -18.55 -13.91 -14.56
CA LYS A 523 -19.91 -14.45 -14.56
C LYS A 523 -20.10 -15.41 -13.39
N SER A 524 -21.24 -15.26 -12.70
CA SER A 524 -21.54 -16.05 -11.52
C SER A 524 -23.01 -16.48 -11.48
N LYS A 525 -23.23 -17.75 -11.15
CA LYS A 525 -24.58 -18.28 -10.88
C LYS A 525 -25.18 -17.76 -9.57
N TYR A 526 -24.33 -17.31 -8.64
CA TYR A 526 -24.70 -16.82 -7.31
C TYR A 526 -24.83 -15.30 -7.27
N GLY A 527 -24.08 -14.62 -8.11
CA GLY A 527 -24.29 -13.22 -8.46
C GLY A 527 -22.96 -12.53 -8.75
N ARG A 528 -22.94 -11.72 -9.82
CA ARG A 528 -21.88 -10.75 -10.09
C ARG A 528 -22.41 -9.34 -9.92
N TYR A 529 -21.53 -8.41 -9.57
CA TYR A 529 -21.90 -7.00 -9.53
C TYR A 529 -22.02 -6.45 -10.95
N ASN A 530 -23.07 -5.69 -11.22
CA ASN A 530 -23.23 -4.95 -12.45
C ASN A 530 -23.14 -3.46 -12.13
N ALA A 531 -22.04 -2.82 -12.53
CA ALA A 531 -21.78 -1.42 -12.21
C ALA A 531 -22.71 -0.43 -12.93
N VAL A 532 -23.27 -0.80 -14.09
CA VAL A 532 -24.20 0.06 -14.84
C VAL A 532 -25.54 0.19 -14.12
N TYR A 533 -26.01 -0.89 -13.50
CA TYR A 533 -27.28 -0.92 -12.77
C TYR A 533 -27.11 -0.88 -11.24
N GLU A 534 -25.87 -0.80 -10.77
CA GLU A 534 -25.47 -0.85 -9.35
C GLU A 534 -26.12 -1.99 -8.55
N ARG A 535 -26.27 -3.17 -9.15
CA ARG A 535 -26.97 -4.32 -8.54
C ARG A 535 -26.32 -5.66 -8.87
N TRP A 536 -26.61 -6.65 -8.05
CA TRP A 536 -26.23 -8.04 -8.29
C TRP A 536 -27.13 -8.68 -9.36
N VAL A 537 -26.51 -9.40 -10.29
CA VAL A 537 -27.19 -10.18 -11.34
C VAL A 537 -26.62 -11.59 -11.38
N THR A 538 -27.44 -12.59 -11.71
CA THR A 538 -26.99 -13.97 -11.88
C THR A 538 -26.81 -14.29 -13.35
N ASP A 539 -25.85 -15.16 -13.64
CA ASP A 539 -25.52 -15.65 -14.98
C ASP A 539 -25.80 -17.16 -15.07
N SER A 540 -25.87 -17.69 -16.29
CA SER A 540 -26.08 -19.13 -16.52
C SER A 540 -24.81 -19.97 -16.34
N VAL A 541 -23.66 -19.33 -16.18
CA VAL A 541 -22.34 -19.95 -16.06
C VAL A 541 -21.61 -19.45 -14.82
N GLN A 542 -20.71 -20.27 -14.29
CA GLN A 542 -19.82 -19.91 -13.19
C GLN A 542 -18.42 -19.81 -13.77
N SER A 543 -17.75 -18.67 -13.54
CA SER A 543 -16.36 -18.50 -13.91
C SER A 543 -15.44 -19.47 -13.14
N PRO A 544 -14.42 -20.06 -13.79
CA PRO A 544 -13.41 -20.86 -13.12
C PRO A 544 -12.44 -20.03 -12.26
N CYS A 545 -12.48 -18.70 -12.37
CA CYS A 545 -11.62 -17.78 -11.62
C CYS A 545 -12.23 -17.35 -10.28
N ILE A 546 -13.48 -17.72 -10.01
CA ILE A 546 -14.13 -17.50 -8.72
C ILE A 546 -13.62 -18.54 -7.72
N ASP A 547 -13.30 -18.10 -6.50
CA ASP A 547 -12.73 -18.90 -5.40
C ASP A 547 -11.43 -19.63 -5.78
N ALA A 548 -10.65 -19.05 -6.70
CA ALA A 548 -9.51 -19.72 -7.34
C ALA A 548 -8.13 -19.13 -6.99
N GLY A 549 -8.07 -18.00 -6.28
CA GLY A 549 -6.82 -17.33 -5.88
C GLY A 549 -6.01 -18.08 -4.82
N ASP A 550 -4.98 -17.45 -4.28
CA ASP A 550 -4.13 -18.03 -3.23
C ASP A 550 -4.95 -18.29 -1.95
N PRO A 551 -5.07 -19.55 -1.48
CA PRO A 551 -5.81 -19.90 -0.27
C PRO A 551 -5.21 -19.31 1.02
N LEU A 552 -3.99 -18.75 0.97
CA LEU A 552 -3.39 -18.06 2.12
C LEU A 552 -3.73 -16.57 2.18
N VAL A 553 -4.30 -16.02 1.11
CA VAL A 553 -4.69 -14.61 1.03
C VAL A 553 -6.14 -14.47 1.52
N SER A 554 -6.37 -13.46 2.36
CA SER A 554 -7.71 -13.14 2.85
C SER A 554 -8.68 -12.83 1.69
N VAL A 555 -9.94 -13.27 1.84
CA VAL A 555 -11.04 -12.87 0.94
C VAL A 555 -11.39 -11.38 1.03
N GLY A 556 -10.81 -10.63 1.97
CA GLY A 556 -11.05 -9.19 2.07
C GLY A 556 -12.53 -8.84 2.21
N GLU A 557 -13.03 -7.96 1.35
CA GLU A 557 -14.42 -7.49 1.34
C GLU A 557 -15.32 -8.28 0.37
N GLU A 558 -14.90 -9.47 -0.09
CA GLU A 558 -15.72 -10.28 -1.00
C GLU A 558 -17.06 -10.69 -0.36
N PRO A 559 -18.20 -10.46 -1.03
CA PRO A 559 -19.50 -10.79 -0.48
C PRO A 559 -19.73 -12.31 -0.43
N PRO A 560 -20.35 -12.85 0.63
CA PRO A 560 -20.71 -14.25 0.67
C PRO A 560 -21.87 -14.58 -0.30
N PRO A 561 -21.93 -15.80 -0.86
CA PRO A 561 -20.93 -16.88 -0.73
C PRO A 561 -19.63 -16.56 -1.50
N ASN A 562 -18.47 -16.86 -0.90
CA ASN A 562 -17.13 -16.53 -1.43
C ASN A 562 -16.10 -17.65 -1.21
N GLY A 563 -16.56 -18.88 -0.95
CA GLY A 563 -15.71 -20.06 -0.79
C GLY A 563 -14.60 -20.00 0.26
N ASN A 564 -14.55 -18.97 1.12
CA ASN A 564 -13.39 -18.58 1.94
C ASN A 564 -12.06 -18.52 1.16
N ARG A 565 -12.12 -18.20 -0.13
CA ARG A 565 -10.94 -18.15 -0.99
C ARG A 565 -11.08 -17.00 -1.99
N VAL A 566 -10.07 -16.13 -2.04
CA VAL A 566 -10.15 -14.92 -2.86
C VAL A 566 -10.32 -15.26 -4.34
N ASN A 567 -11.14 -14.48 -5.05
CA ASN A 567 -11.25 -14.56 -6.50
C ASN A 567 -9.95 -14.10 -7.18
N MET A 568 -9.66 -14.64 -8.37
CA MET A 568 -8.62 -14.06 -9.23
C MET A 568 -9.14 -12.79 -9.92
N GLY A 569 -8.23 -11.88 -10.30
CA GLY A 569 -8.50 -10.70 -11.11
C GLY A 569 -8.79 -9.42 -10.31
N ALA A 570 -9.07 -8.33 -11.05
CA ALA A 570 -9.21 -6.96 -10.53
C ALA A 570 -10.19 -6.81 -9.37
N TYR A 571 -11.26 -7.60 -9.37
CA TYR A 571 -12.31 -7.52 -8.35
C TYR A 571 -12.07 -8.44 -7.15
N GLY A 572 -11.09 -9.34 -7.21
CA GLY A 572 -10.76 -10.24 -6.10
C GLY A 572 -10.36 -9.49 -4.84
N GLY A 573 -10.93 -9.87 -3.71
CA GLY A 573 -10.74 -9.22 -2.40
C GLY A 573 -11.60 -7.97 -2.17
N THR A 574 -12.47 -7.61 -3.13
CA THR A 574 -13.24 -6.35 -3.10
C THR A 574 -14.74 -6.58 -2.87
N LYS A 575 -15.44 -5.52 -2.45
CA LYS A 575 -16.91 -5.48 -2.30
C LYS A 575 -17.71 -5.76 -3.59
N GLN A 576 -17.05 -5.75 -4.75
CA GLN A 576 -17.66 -5.99 -6.07
C GLN A 576 -17.31 -7.37 -6.63
N ALA A 577 -16.53 -8.18 -5.92
CA ALA A 577 -16.16 -9.51 -6.39
C ALA A 577 -17.40 -10.40 -6.59
N SER A 578 -17.31 -11.27 -7.59
CA SER A 578 -18.43 -12.15 -7.93
C SER A 578 -18.55 -13.28 -6.90
N MET A 579 -19.78 -13.64 -6.55
CA MET A 579 -20.05 -14.65 -5.53
C MET A 579 -19.76 -16.06 -6.05
N GLY A 580 -19.25 -16.89 -5.16
CA GLY A 580 -18.85 -18.26 -5.38
C GLY A 580 -19.82 -19.30 -4.83
N LEU A 581 -19.33 -20.53 -4.71
CA LEU A 581 -20.05 -21.60 -4.02
C LEU A 581 -19.85 -21.45 -2.50
N GLU A 582 -20.81 -21.91 -1.70
CA GLU A 582 -20.52 -22.16 -0.28
C GLU A 582 -19.59 -23.37 -0.20
N HIS A 583 -18.31 -23.16 0.15
CA HIS A 583 -17.43 -24.27 0.53
C HIS A 583 -17.54 -24.48 2.04
N SER A 584 -17.97 -25.67 2.42
CA SER A 584 -18.15 -26.06 3.81
C SER A 584 -16.83 -26.56 4.40
N ILE A 585 -16.51 -26.09 5.62
CA ILE A 585 -15.49 -26.70 6.45
C ILE A 585 -16.20 -27.61 7.45
N PHE A 586 -16.02 -28.92 7.28
CA PHE A 586 -16.54 -29.90 8.24
C PHE A 586 -15.48 -30.22 9.29
N ASN A 587 -15.86 -30.14 10.56
CA ASN A 587 -15.02 -30.57 11.66
C ASN A 587 -15.36 -32.02 12.03
N VAL A 588 -14.34 -32.84 12.26
CA VAL A 588 -14.48 -34.21 12.75
C VAL A 588 -13.74 -34.35 14.07
N ASP A 589 -14.42 -34.85 15.09
CA ASP A 589 -13.86 -35.07 16.42
C ASP A 589 -14.50 -36.30 17.08
N ALA A 590 -13.76 -37.41 17.11
CA ALA A 590 -14.22 -38.65 17.74
C ALA A 590 -14.45 -38.51 19.26
N SER A 591 -13.79 -37.55 19.91
CA SER A 591 -13.88 -37.34 21.36
C SER A 591 -15.04 -36.42 21.78
N ARG A 592 -15.77 -35.86 20.81
CA ARG A 592 -17.01 -35.05 20.99
C ARG A 592 -16.86 -33.81 21.84
N ASN A 593 -15.69 -33.20 21.93
CA ASN A 593 -15.56 -31.93 22.65
C ASN A 593 -15.64 -30.71 21.72
N TYR A 594 -15.67 -30.89 20.39
CA TYR A 594 -16.05 -29.84 19.45
C TYR A 594 -17.57 -29.91 19.14
N PRO A 595 -18.40 -28.96 19.62
CA PRO A 595 -19.84 -28.98 19.39
C PRO A 595 -20.17 -28.92 17.90
N GLY A 596 -21.02 -29.84 17.42
CA GLY A 596 -21.45 -29.88 16.02
C GLY A 596 -20.45 -30.54 15.06
N ALA A 597 -19.32 -31.06 15.53
CA ALA A 597 -18.43 -31.88 14.73
C ALA A 597 -19.02 -33.27 14.46
N PHE A 598 -18.70 -33.84 13.29
CA PHE A 598 -18.93 -35.25 13.02
C PHE A 598 -18.05 -36.10 13.94
N THR A 599 -18.52 -37.28 14.32
CA THR A 599 -17.69 -38.24 15.07
C THR A 599 -16.96 -39.23 14.15
N SER A 600 -17.26 -39.22 12.85
CA SER A 600 -16.70 -40.09 11.82
C SER A 600 -16.22 -39.25 10.65
N ILE A 601 -15.02 -39.55 10.17
CA ILE A 601 -14.44 -38.94 8.97
C ILE A 601 -15.24 -39.36 7.75
N GLN A 602 -15.67 -40.63 7.67
CA GLN A 602 -16.47 -41.09 6.55
C GLN A 602 -17.83 -40.38 6.46
N GLN A 603 -18.49 -40.07 7.59
CA GLN A 603 -19.72 -39.28 7.57
C GLN A 603 -19.52 -37.86 7.04
N ALA A 604 -18.39 -37.24 7.38
CA ALA A 604 -18.03 -35.94 6.81
C ALA A 604 -17.75 -36.06 5.31
N ILE A 605 -17.03 -37.09 4.86
CA ILE A 605 -16.79 -37.35 3.42
C ILE A 605 -18.11 -37.59 2.68
N ASP A 606 -19.05 -38.30 3.29
CA ASP A 606 -20.36 -38.58 2.71
C ASP A 606 -21.20 -37.32 2.54
N THR A 607 -21.09 -36.38 3.50
CA THR A 607 -21.79 -35.10 3.48
C THR A 607 -21.14 -34.08 2.55
N ALA A 608 -19.82 -34.08 2.44
CA ALA A 608 -19.05 -33.08 1.70
C ALA A 608 -19.28 -33.11 0.18
N GLU A 609 -19.20 -31.96 -0.47
CA GLU A 609 -19.19 -31.80 -1.92
C GLU A 609 -17.77 -31.52 -2.44
N ASN A 610 -17.57 -31.58 -3.75
CA ASN A 610 -16.27 -31.29 -4.35
C ASN A 610 -15.82 -29.86 -3.99
N GLY A 611 -14.59 -29.70 -3.50
CA GLY A 611 -14.05 -28.41 -3.03
C GLY A 611 -14.09 -28.23 -1.52
N ASP A 612 -14.90 -29.01 -0.79
CA ASP A 612 -15.01 -28.90 0.67
C ASP A 612 -13.74 -29.38 1.40
N THR A 613 -13.56 -28.87 2.61
CA THR A 613 -12.46 -29.25 3.50
C THR A 613 -13.00 -29.95 4.75
N ILE A 614 -12.40 -31.08 5.08
CA ILE A 614 -12.67 -31.86 6.28
C ILE A 614 -11.47 -31.75 7.20
N LEU A 615 -11.65 -31.04 8.33
CA LEU A 615 -10.66 -30.86 9.38
C LEU A 615 -10.89 -31.90 10.48
N VAL A 616 -9.94 -32.81 10.62
CA VAL A 616 -10.01 -33.91 11.59
C VAL A 616 -9.19 -33.57 12.82
N TRP A 617 -9.83 -33.44 13.98
CA TRP A 617 -9.16 -33.15 15.24
C TRP A 617 -8.33 -34.34 15.73
N PRO A 618 -7.23 -34.10 16.48
CA PRO A 618 -6.37 -35.16 16.97
C PRO A 618 -7.13 -36.24 17.73
N GLY A 619 -6.86 -37.49 17.40
CA GLY A 619 -7.56 -38.64 17.96
C GLY A 619 -7.26 -39.90 17.16
N THR A 620 -7.77 -41.03 17.64
CA THR A 620 -7.71 -42.31 16.92
C THR A 620 -9.05 -42.57 16.27
N TYR A 621 -9.03 -42.81 14.96
CA TYR A 621 -10.18 -43.08 14.13
C TYR A 621 -10.03 -44.49 13.57
N ASP A 622 -10.87 -45.40 14.07
CA ASP A 622 -10.91 -46.79 13.61
C ASP A 622 -12.08 -46.96 12.63
N GLU A 623 -11.85 -46.55 11.39
CA GLU A 623 -12.84 -46.61 10.31
C GLU A 623 -12.16 -46.62 8.93
N PRO A 624 -12.68 -47.38 7.95
CA PRO A 624 -12.20 -47.31 6.57
C PRO A 624 -12.77 -46.08 5.87
N LEU A 625 -11.93 -45.33 5.15
CA LEU A 625 -12.31 -44.16 4.37
C LEU A 625 -12.44 -44.49 2.88
N LEU A 626 -13.51 -43.99 2.26
CA LEU A 626 -13.80 -44.10 0.83
C LEU A 626 -14.18 -42.72 0.30
N PHE A 627 -13.37 -42.17 -0.61
CA PHE A 627 -13.54 -40.81 -1.16
C PHE A 627 -14.68 -40.69 -2.18
N LYS A 628 -15.20 -41.81 -2.70
CA LYS A 628 -16.41 -41.85 -3.57
C LYS A 628 -16.32 -40.95 -4.82
N GLY A 629 -15.13 -40.78 -5.39
CA GLY A 629 -14.93 -39.91 -6.56
C GLY A 629 -14.88 -38.41 -6.25
N LYS A 630 -14.93 -38.02 -4.97
CA LYS A 630 -15.01 -36.61 -4.56
C LYS A 630 -13.64 -35.93 -4.53
N ALA A 631 -13.61 -34.69 -5.00
CA ALA A 631 -12.46 -33.78 -4.92
C ALA A 631 -12.48 -32.98 -3.61
N VAL A 632 -12.43 -33.68 -2.48
CA VAL A 632 -12.41 -33.07 -1.13
C VAL A 632 -11.00 -33.07 -0.55
N THR A 633 -10.72 -32.09 0.33
CA THR A 633 -9.49 -32.08 1.13
C THR A 633 -9.76 -32.62 2.52
N VAL A 634 -9.15 -33.75 2.88
CA VAL A 634 -9.22 -34.34 4.22
C VAL A 634 -7.85 -34.18 4.89
N ARG A 635 -7.79 -33.43 5.99
CA ARG A 635 -6.53 -33.19 6.70
C ARG A 635 -6.71 -33.12 8.21
N SER A 636 -5.65 -33.43 8.95
CA SER A 636 -5.65 -33.17 10.39
C SER A 636 -5.74 -31.66 10.68
N ALA A 637 -6.51 -31.29 11.69
CA ALA A 637 -6.81 -29.90 12.08
C ALA A 637 -5.70 -29.27 12.95
N ALA A 638 -4.98 -30.10 13.71
CA ALA A 638 -3.94 -29.68 14.64
C ALA A 638 -2.80 -30.71 14.66
N ASP A 639 -2.61 -31.41 15.78
CA ASP A 639 -1.70 -32.55 15.84
C ASP A 639 -2.17 -33.71 14.94
N ALA A 640 -1.30 -34.65 14.56
CA ALA A 640 -1.69 -35.70 13.61
C ALA A 640 -2.79 -36.62 14.17
N ALA A 641 -3.90 -36.74 13.45
CA ALA A 641 -4.90 -37.78 13.70
C ALA A 641 -4.34 -39.15 13.26
N VAL A 642 -4.68 -40.20 14.03
CA VAL A 642 -4.26 -41.58 13.79
C VAL A 642 -5.43 -42.34 13.17
N LEU A 643 -5.22 -42.88 11.97
CA LEU A 643 -6.17 -43.70 11.25
C LEU A 643 -5.78 -45.18 11.33
N THR A 644 -6.72 -46.02 11.74
CA THR A 644 -6.59 -47.48 11.77
C THR A 644 -7.79 -48.11 11.05
N ALA A 645 -7.62 -49.32 10.52
CA ALA A 645 -8.70 -50.09 9.93
C ALA A 645 -8.35 -51.58 9.90
N SER A 646 -9.35 -52.47 9.85
CA SER A 646 -9.12 -53.91 9.73
C SER A 646 -8.48 -54.32 8.40
N ASP A 647 -8.84 -53.65 7.30
CA ASP A 647 -8.38 -53.98 5.94
C ASP A 647 -7.61 -52.82 5.30
N TYR A 648 -8.34 -51.90 4.65
CA TYR A 648 -7.81 -50.68 4.03
C TYR A 648 -8.23 -49.46 4.84
N ALA A 649 -7.27 -48.59 5.21
CA ALA A 649 -7.61 -47.35 5.91
C ALA A 649 -8.17 -46.28 4.97
N VAL A 650 -7.63 -46.12 3.75
CA VAL A 650 -8.15 -45.16 2.77
C VAL A 650 -8.21 -45.77 1.37
N SER A 651 -9.34 -45.61 0.70
CA SER A 651 -9.59 -46.11 -0.65
C SER A 651 -10.03 -45.01 -1.61
N PHE A 652 -9.38 -44.97 -2.76
CA PHE A 652 -9.71 -44.14 -3.93
C PHE A 652 -10.01 -45.09 -5.10
N LEU A 653 -11.29 -45.26 -5.42
CA LEU A 653 -11.78 -46.34 -6.30
C LEU A 653 -12.56 -45.84 -7.52
N PHE A 654 -12.81 -44.54 -7.63
CA PHE A 654 -13.78 -43.97 -8.58
C PHE A 654 -13.18 -42.87 -9.45
N GLY A 655 -11.86 -42.92 -9.71
CA GLY A 655 -11.17 -41.98 -10.58
C GLY A 655 -10.87 -40.62 -9.93
N GLU A 656 -10.71 -40.58 -8.61
CA GLU A 656 -10.33 -39.39 -7.87
C GLU A 656 -9.07 -38.75 -8.46
N SER A 657 -9.11 -37.44 -8.75
CA SER A 657 -7.99 -36.68 -9.32
C SER A 657 -7.05 -36.16 -8.23
N GLN A 658 -5.99 -35.44 -8.62
CA GLN A 658 -5.07 -34.80 -7.67
C GLN A 658 -5.72 -33.75 -6.76
N GLN A 659 -6.97 -33.36 -7.05
CA GLN A 659 -7.77 -32.47 -6.20
C GLN A 659 -8.41 -33.21 -5.00
N ALA A 660 -8.45 -34.54 -5.01
CA ALA A 660 -8.74 -35.32 -3.81
C ALA A 660 -7.45 -35.40 -2.97
N VAL A 661 -7.47 -34.79 -1.78
CA VAL A 661 -6.28 -34.61 -0.95
C VAL A 661 -6.45 -35.34 0.38
N LEU A 662 -5.46 -36.14 0.75
CA LEU A 662 -5.28 -36.67 2.11
C LEU A 662 -3.96 -36.14 2.67
N ALA A 663 -4.00 -35.43 3.81
CA ALA A 663 -2.81 -34.83 4.38
C ALA A 663 -2.71 -34.88 5.92
N ASN A 664 -1.47 -34.97 6.42
CA ASN A 664 -1.15 -34.82 7.85
C ASN A 664 -1.74 -35.91 8.78
N PHE A 665 -1.85 -37.15 8.29
CA PHE A 665 -2.29 -38.30 9.09
C PHE A 665 -1.15 -39.26 9.42
N VAL A 666 -1.27 -39.91 10.57
CA VAL A 666 -0.62 -41.18 10.85
C VAL A 666 -1.57 -42.30 10.41
N VAL A 667 -1.10 -43.25 9.61
CA VAL A 667 -1.90 -44.42 9.19
C VAL A 667 -1.17 -45.70 9.60
N THR A 668 -1.80 -46.49 10.47
CA THR A 668 -1.14 -47.64 11.12
C THR A 668 -2.06 -48.82 11.38
N GLY A 669 -1.47 -50.02 11.50
CA GLY A 669 -2.18 -51.24 11.93
C GLY A 669 -3.17 -51.84 10.92
N CYS A 670 -3.09 -51.49 9.63
CA CYS A 670 -4.02 -51.99 8.62
C CYS A 670 -3.70 -53.42 8.16
N GLY A 671 -4.71 -54.28 8.04
CA GLY A 671 -4.55 -55.70 7.71
C GLY A 671 -4.29 -56.03 6.24
N ILE A 672 -4.56 -55.11 5.30
CA ILE A 672 -4.25 -55.30 3.87
C ILE A 672 -3.31 -54.22 3.33
N SER A 673 -3.74 -52.96 3.28
CA SER A 673 -2.90 -51.84 2.81
C SER A 673 -3.38 -50.54 3.44
N ALA A 674 -2.48 -49.64 3.81
CA ALA A 674 -2.86 -48.34 4.37
C ALA A 674 -3.70 -47.53 3.38
N ILE A 675 -3.25 -47.42 2.13
CA ILE A 675 -3.94 -46.67 1.08
C ILE A 675 -4.04 -47.50 -0.19
N LEU A 676 -5.25 -47.59 -0.74
CA LEU A 676 -5.54 -48.21 -2.03
C LEU A 676 -5.98 -47.16 -3.06
N CYS A 677 -5.32 -47.15 -4.21
CA CYS A 677 -5.68 -46.33 -5.38
C CYS A 677 -5.94 -47.24 -6.58
N GLU A 678 -7.19 -47.34 -7.03
CA GLU A 678 -7.55 -48.11 -8.22
C GLU A 678 -8.01 -47.17 -9.34
N GLY A 679 -7.18 -46.99 -10.36
CA GLY A 679 -7.48 -46.06 -11.47
C GLY A 679 -7.60 -44.59 -11.04
N ALA A 680 -7.10 -44.24 -9.85
CA ALA A 680 -7.19 -42.91 -9.25
C ALA A 680 -5.78 -42.30 -9.02
N SER A 681 -5.73 -40.97 -9.04
CA SER A 681 -4.50 -40.17 -8.92
C SER A 681 -4.63 -39.08 -7.83
N PRO A 682 -4.96 -39.44 -6.57
CA PRO A 682 -5.10 -38.46 -5.48
C PRO A 682 -3.76 -37.82 -5.09
N THR A 683 -3.83 -36.71 -4.35
CA THR A 683 -2.66 -36.14 -3.67
C THR A 683 -2.54 -36.68 -2.25
N LEU A 684 -1.42 -37.32 -1.95
CA LEU A 684 -1.10 -37.91 -0.65
C LEU A 684 0.12 -37.18 -0.08
N LYS A 685 -0.08 -36.36 0.95
CA LYS A 685 0.93 -35.38 1.38
C LYS A 685 1.17 -35.41 2.88
N ASN A 686 2.43 -35.32 3.31
CA ASN A 686 2.79 -35.23 4.73
C ASN A 686 2.15 -36.37 5.53
N LEU A 687 2.29 -37.63 5.10
CA LEU A 687 1.70 -38.78 5.78
C LEU A 687 2.79 -39.59 6.50
N THR A 688 2.48 -40.10 7.69
CA THR A 688 3.30 -41.13 8.35
C THR A 688 2.57 -42.46 8.25
N ILE A 689 2.99 -43.31 7.32
CA ILE A 689 2.37 -44.62 7.04
C ILE A 689 3.28 -45.70 7.60
N VAL A 690 2.82 -46.41 8.64
CA VAL A 690 3.70 -47.25 9.45
C VAL A 690 3.02 -48.53 9.95
N GLY A 691 3.74 -49.65 9.98
CA GLY A 691 3.24 -50.88 10.64
C GLY A 691 2.00 -51.51 10.00
N ASN A 692 1.74 -51.26 8.72
CA ASN A 692 0.61 -51.85 7.99
C ASN A 692 1.05 -53.10 7.21
N ALA A 693 0.12 -53.96 6.80
CA ALA A 693 0.44 -55.10 5.93
C ALA A 693 1.01 -54.66 4.57
N TYR A 694 0.56 -53.52 4.03
CA TYR A 694 1.16 -52.78 2.93
C TYR A 694 0.97 -51.27 3.15
N GLY A 695 1.85 -50.44 2.57
CA GLY A 695 1.77 -48.98 2.62
C GLY A 695 0.76 -48.46 1.59
N ILE A 696 1.25 -48.02 0.43
CA ILE A 696 0.41 -47.49 -0.65
C ILE A 696 0.40 -48.47 -1.82
N THR A 697 -0.80 -48.89 -2.20
CA THR A 697 -1.03 -49.78 -3.34
C THR A 697 -1.76 -49.01 -4.44
N SER A 698 -1.18 -48.94 -5.64
CA SER A 698 -1.83 -48.40 -6.84
C SER A 698 -1.97 -49.46 -7.92
N ARG A 699 -3.15 -49.52 -8.55
CA ARG A 699 -3.52 -50.50 -9.59
C ARG A 699 -4.31 -49.83 -10.72
N TYR A 700 -4.42 -50.54 -11.85
CA TYR A 700 -5.24 -50.15 -13.00
C TYR A 700 -4.94 -48.75 -13.56
N GLY A 701 -3.66 -48.35 -13.57
CA GLY A 701 -3.23 -47.06 -14.12
C GLY A 701 -3.40 -45.86 -13.19
N GLY A 702 -3.70 -46.08 -11.90
CA GLY A 702 -3.62 -45.02 -10.90
C GLY A 702 -2.20 -44.46 -10.76
N ASP A 703 -2.10 -43.15 -10.54
CA ASP A 703 -0.82 -42.44 -10.37
C ASP A 703 -0.95 -41.39 -9.25
N PRO A 704 -0.98 -41.83 -7.97
CA PRO A 704 -1.11 -40.90 -6.85
C PRO A 704 0.13 -40.01 -6.72
N ASN A 705 -0.10 -38.72 -6.45
CA ASN A 705 0.98 -37.78 -6.17
C ASN A 705 1.39 -37.87 -4.70
N ILE A 706 2.47 -38.60 -4.41
CA ILE A 706 2.95 -38.85 -3.05
C ILE A 706 4.16 -37.97 -2.73
N THR A 707 4.05 -37.06 -1.75
CA THR A 707 5.14 -36.17 -1.34
C THR A 707 5.25 -35.97 0.17
N ASN A 708 6.48 -35.77 0.68
CA ASN A 708 6.78 -35.51 2.09
C ASN A 708 6.32 -36.60 3.07
N CYS A 709 6.19 -37.83 2.60
CA CYS A 709 5.68 -38.92 3.43
C CYS A 709 6.82 -39.70 4.10
N ILE A 710 6.52 -40.32 5.24
CA ILE A 710 7.35 -41.34 5.86
C ILE A 710 6.62 -42.67 5.71
N LEU A 711 7.22 -43.62 4.99
CA LEU A 711 6.72 -44.96 4.78
C LEU A 711 7.69 -45.95 5.44
N TRP A 712 7.31 -46.48 6.61
CA TRP A 712 8.24 -47.21 7.47
C TRP A 712 7.60 -48.49 8.02
N ASP A 713 8.30 -49.62 7.92
CA ASP A 713 7.84 -50.90 8.49
C ASP A 713 6.46 -51.36 8.02
N ASN A 714 6.12 -51.12 6.75
CA ASN A 714 4.94 -51.72 6.12
C ASN A 714 5.31 -53.01 5.37
N GLY A 715 4.52 -54.06 5.57
CA GLY A 715 4.74 -55.41 5.05
C GLY A 715 5.91 -56.15 5.69
N ASP A 716 6.13 -57.39 5.28
CA ASP A 716 7.24 -58.21 5.78
C ASP A 716 8.57 -57.49 5.52
N ARG A 717 9.24 -57.09 6.62
CA ARG A 717 10.56 -56.42 6.62
C ARG A 717 10.64 -55.09 5.85
N GLY A 718 9.52 -54.42 5.58
CA GLY A 718 9.50 -53.11 4.90
C GLY A 718 9.49 -53.18 3.38
N GLU A 719 9.25 -54.35 2.78
CA GLU A 719 9.14 -54.49 1.31
C GLU A 719 7.74 -54.12 0.77
N GLY A 720 6.78 -53.80 1.65
CA GLY A 720 5.39 -53.48 1.30
C GLY A 720 5.07 -51.99 1.20
N ASN A 721 6.04 -51.07 1.18
CA ASN A 721 5.78 -49.64 1.30
C ASN A 721 5.07 -49.01 0.08
N LEU A 722 5.49 -49.34 -1.13
CA LEU A 722 4.90 -48.84 -2.37
C LEU A 722 4.69 -49.99 -3.36
N TYR A 723 3.49 -50.08 -3.93
CA TYR A 723 3.18 -50.99 -5.03
C TYR A 723 2.52 -50.21 -6.16
N GLY A 724 3.07 -50.32 -7.38
CA GLY A 724 2.48 -49.70 -8.59
C GLY A 724 2.50 -48.17 -8.63
N CYS A 725 3.21 -47.49 -7.72
CA CYS A 725 3.29 -46.03 -7.64
C CYS A 725 4.70 -45.55 -7.22
N ARG A 726 4.92 -44.23 -7.23
CA ARG A 726 6.21 -43.60 -6.84
C ARG A 726 5.96 -42.40 -5.94
N ALA A 727 6.86 -42.21 -4.97
CA ALA A 727 6.88 -41.01 -4.14
C ALA A 727 8.06 -40.11 -4.51
N ARG A 728 7.99 -38.85 -4.06
CA ARG A 728 9.06 -37.85 -4.16
C ARG A 728 9.28 -37.21 -2.79
N TYR A 729 10.50 -36.75 -2.54
CA TYR A 729 10.86 -36.08 -1.28
C TYR A 729 10.31 -36.79 -0.04
N SER A 730 10.43 -38.12 0.00
CA SER A 730 9.83 -38.98 1.05
C SER A 730 10.88 -39.91 1.65
N ASN A 731 10.66 -40.35 2.90
CA ASN A 731 11.53 -41.32 3.57
C ASN A 731 10.90 -42.72 3.54
N ILE A 732 11.53 -43.67 2.86
CA ILE A 732 10.95 -44.98 2.54
C ILE A 732 11.90 -46.09 2.95
N ARG A 733 11.43 -47.04 3.77
CA ARG A 733 12.20 -48.24 4.14
C ARG A 733 12.06 -49.32 3.07
N GLY A 734 13.14 -50.06 2.77
CA GLY A 734 13.10 -51.25 1.90
C GLY A 734 13.18 -50.94 0.40
N GLY A 735 13.64 -51.92 -0.39
CA GLY A 735 13.84 -51.78 -1.83
C GLY A 735 14.99 -50.85 -2.25
N THR A 736 15.11 -50.55 -3.55
CA THR A 736 16.01 -49.52 -4.07
C THR A 736 15.31 -48.16 -4.01
N VAL A 737 15.84 -47.22 -3.23
CA VAL A 737 15.30 -45.86 -3.16
C VAL A 737 15.80 -45.02 -4.33
N ASP A 738 14.86 -44.44 -5.08
CA ASP A 738 15.15 -43.48 -6.13
C ASP A 738 15.48 -42.11 -5.53
N THR A 739 16.77 -41.89 -5.29
CA THR A 739 17.28 -40.63 -4.74
C THR A 739 17.22 -39.47 -5.73
N THR A 740 17.03 -39.72 -7.03
CA THR A 740 16.89 -38.66 -8.05
C THR A 740 15.58 -37.88 -7.88
N LEU A 741 14.60 -38.50 -7.22
CA LEU A 741 13.31 -37.91 -6.87
C LEU A 741 13.31 -37.24 -5.48
N GLY A 742 14.48 -37.06 -4.87
CA GLY A 742 14.63 -36.46 -3.54
C GLY A 742 14.25 -37.39 -2.39
N ASN A 743 14.00 -38.68 -2.66
CA ASN A 743 13.69 -39.65 -1.61
C ASN A 743 14.93 -40.04 -0.80
N MET A 744 14.69 -40.51 0.42
CA MET A 744 15.72 -40.98 1.32
C MET A 744 15.31 -42.27 2.03
N GLN A 745 16.29 -42.93 2.65
CA GLN A 745 16.08 -44.10 3.49
C GLN A 745 16.96 -43.98 4.74
N ARG A 746 16.40 -43.36 5.78
CA ARG A 746 17.06 -43.22 7.08
C ARG A 746 16.06 -43.50 8.19
N ASP A 747 16.51 -44.05 9.30
CA ASP A 747 15.66 -44.24 10.47
C ASP A 747 14.96 -42.91 10.84
N PRO A 748 13.62 -42.84 10.84
CA PRO A 748 12.88 -41.63 11.21
C PRO A 748 13.14 -41.18 12.65
N LEU A 749 13.64 -42.06 13.53
CA LEU A 749 13.86 -41.77 14.94
C LEU A 749 12.60 -41.24 15.62
N PHE A 750 11.50 -41.99 15.50
CA PHE A 750 10.25 -41.69 16.18
C PHE A 750 10.42 -41.69 17.71
N ALA A 751 9.63 -40.85 18.37
CA ALA A 751 9.61 -40.68 19.82
C ALA A 751 9.24 -41.95 20.56
N ASN A 752 8.04 -42.46 20.31
CA ASN A 752 7.48 -43.63 20.98
C ASN A 752 6.41 -44.30 20.09
N PRO A 753 6.82 -45.05 19.05
CA PRO A 753 5.89 -45.67 18.11
C PRO A 753 4.96 -46.72 18.76
N ASP A 754 5.37 -47.35 19.86
CA ASP A 754 4.55 -48.31 20.63
C ASP A 754 3.34 -47.64 21.31
N ARG A 755 3.36 -46.31 21.43
CA ARG A 755 2.25 -45.50 21.94
C ARG A 755 1.68 -44.54 20.89
N TRP A 756 1.96 -44.81 19.61
CA TRP A 756 1.54 -44.00 18.46
C TRP A 756 2.04 -42.54 18.47
N ASP A 757 3.11 -42.26 19.23
CA ASP A 757 3.81 -40.98 19.17
C ASP A 757 4.91 -41.06 18.10
N TYR A 758 4.55 -40.62 16.89
CA TYR A 758 5.42 -40.61 15.73
C TYR A 758 6.13 -39.26 15.52
N HIS A 759 6.13 -38.38 16.52
CA HIS A 759 6.93 -37.16 16.45
C HIS A 759 8.42 -37.51 16.26
N LEU A 760 9.10 -36.71 15.46
CA LEU A 760 10.53 -36.90 15.17
C LEU A 760 11.38 -36.47 16.36
N LYS A 761 12.31 -37.30 16.83
CA LYS A 761 13.23 -36.90 17.91
C LYS A 761 14.05 -35.69 17.50
N SER A 762 14.21 -34.72 18.41
CA SER A 762 14.99 -33.51 18.15
C SER A 762 15.76 -33.04 19.36
N GLN A 763 17.06 -32.78 19.16
CA GLN A 763 17.90 -32.11 20.15
C GLN A 763 17.59 -30.59 20.27
N ALA A 764 16.80 -30.02 19.37
CA ALA A 764 16.34 -28.63 19.44
C ALA A 764 14.94 -28.49 20.06
N GLY A 765 14.25 -29.62 20.24
CA GLY A 765 12.93 -29.69 20.83
C GLY A 765 11.97 -30.46 19.93
N ARG A 766 11.52 -31.61 20.41
CA ARG A 766 10.38 -32.35 19.88
C ARG A 766 9.10 -31.90 20.59
N PHE A 767 8.03 -31.75 19.82
CA PHE A 767 6.72 -31.43 20.38
C PHE A 767 6.13 -32.65 21.11
N VAL A 768 5.53 -32.40 22.27
CA VAL A 768 4.76 -33.38 23.05
C VAL A 768 3.39 -32.78 23.32
N PRO A 769 2.31 -33.30 22.72
CA PRO A 769 0.96 -32.79 22.94
C PRO A 769 0.54 -33.00 24.41
N GLN A 770 -0.19 -32.04 24.99
CA GLN A 770 -0.77 -32.21 26.33
C GLN A 770 -1.94 -33.21 26.27
N PRO A 771 -2.05 -34.15 27.23
CA PRO A 771 -3.19 -35.07 27.29
C PRO A 771 -4.51 -34.30 27.42
N GLY A 772 -5.41 -34.48 26.44
CA GLY A 772 -6.75 -33.88 26.45
C GLY A 772 -6.83 -32.40 26.04
N ALA A 773 -5.78 -31.81 25.48
CA ALA A 773 -5.79 -30.41 25.02
C ALA A 773 -6.27 -30.26 23.57
N TRP A 774 -7.14 -29.27 23.35
CA TRP A 774 -7.87 -28.91 22.11
C TRP A 774 -7.09 -27.95 21.20
N SER A 775 -5.84 -27.66 21.55
CA SER A 775 -5.04 -26.55 21.05
C SER A 775 -3.61 -27.02 20.84
N PRO A 776 -2.81 -26.38 19.96
CA PRO A 776 -1.36 -26.64 19.83
C PRO A 776 -0.53 -26.26 21.09
N THR A 777 -1.14 -26.29 22.27
CA THR A 777 -0.48 -26.19 23.57
C THR A 777 0.12 -27.55 23.93
N GLY A 778 1.32 -27.81 23.42
CA GLY A 778 2.18 -28.90 23.86
C GLY A 778 3.40 -28.38 24.62
N THR A 779 4.20 -29.30 25.13
CA THR A 779 5.52 -28.99 25.69
C THR A 779 6.62 -29.40 24.71
N TRP A 780 7.78 -28.76 24.81
CA TRP A 780 8.94 -29.11 24.00
C TRP A 780 9.91 -29.94 24.83
N VAL A 781 10.26 -31.12 24.33
CA VAL A 781 11.21 -32.04 24.97
C VAL A 781 12.45 -32.15 24.11
N VAL A 782 13.62 -31.97 24.72
CA VAL A 782 14.91 -32.16 24.04
C VAL A 782 15.30 -33.63 24.10
N ASP A 783 15.50 -34.25 22.94
CA ASP A 783 15.95 -35.64 22.83
C ASP A 783 17.48 -35.73 22.71
N GLY A 784 18.04 -36.94 22.87
CA GLY A 784 19.48 -37.18 22.74
C GLY A 784 19.99 -37.22 21.29
N VAL A 785 19.09 -37.23 20.30
CA VAL A 785 19.40 -37.37 18.87
C VAL A 785 18.42 -36.53 18.03
N THR A 786 18.86 -36.07 16.86
CA THR A 786 18.00 -35.36 15.90
C THR A 786 17.68 -36.27 14.73
N SER A 787 16.39 -36.38 14.40
CA SER A 787 15.92 -37.16 13.27
C SER A 787 16.47 -36.64 11.95
N PRO A 788 16.89 -37.51 11.03
CA PRO A 788 17.26 -37.12 9.67
C PRO A 788 16.06 -36.70 8.81
N CYS A 789 14.82 -36.89 9.31
CA CYS A 789 13.59 -36.46 8.64
C CYS A 789 13.20 -35.01 8.95
N ILE A 790 13.93 -34.35 9.86
CA ILE A 790 13.78 -32.92 10.11
C ILE A 790 14.44 -32.15 8.97
N ASP A 791 13.78 -31.10 8.48
CA ASP A 791 14.22 -30.25 7.36
C ASP A 791 14.46 -31.01 6.03
N ALA A 792 13.76 -32.13 5.80
CA ALA A 792 14.05 -33.06 4.71
C ALA A 792 12.98 -33.15 3.61
N GLY A 793 11.84 -32.47 3.75
CA GLY A 793 10.72 -32.49 2.79
C GLY A 793 10.98 -31.74 1.49
N ASP A 794 9.97 -31.59 0.64
CA ASP A 794 10.10 -30.93 -0.66
C ASP A 794 10.54 -29.47 -0.46
N PRO A 795 11.65 -29.02 -1.06
CA PRO A 795 12.13 -27.65 -0.91
C PRO A 795 11.16 -26.60 -1.47
N ARG A 796 10.16 -27.00 -2.26
CA ARG A 796 9.10 -26.13 -2.78
C ARG A 796 7.93 -25.97 -1.79
N ASP A 797 7.86 -26.81 -0.77
CA ASP A 797 6.82 -26.73 0.26
C ASP A 797 7.28 -25.86 1.44
N GLY A 798 6.41 -24.92 1.84
CA GLY A 798 6.73 -23.96 2.89
C GLY A 798 6.75 -24.57 4.30
N CYS A 799 7.77 -24.22 5.09
CA CYS A 799 7.92 -24.59 6.51
C CYS A 799 7.28 -23.57 7.48
N GLN A 800 6.57 -22.56 6.98
CA GLN A 800 6.02 -21.45 7.79
C GLN A 800 4.98 -21.90 8.83
N GLY A 801 4.41 -23.10 8.66
CA GLY A 801 3.53 -23.71 9.67
C GLY A 801 4.28 -24.34 10.85
N GLU A 802 5.61 -24.49 10.76
CA GLU A 802 6.45 -25.09 11.79
C GLU A 802 7.10 -24.02 12.68
N TYR A 803 7.12 -24.25 13.99
CA TYR A 803 7.70 -23.30 14.93
C TYR A 803 9.21 -23.19 14.81
N MET A 804 9.73 -21.95 14.91
CA MET A 804 11.16 -21.71 14.95
C MET A 804 11.84 -22.32 16.21
N PRO A 805 13.11 -22.75 16.08
CA PRO A 805 13.88 -22.90 14.83
C PRO A 805 13.36 -24.06 13.95
N ASN A 806 13.16 -23.82 12.65
CA ASN A 806 12.52 -24.75 11.70
C ASN A 806 13.36 -25.03 10.42
N GLY A 807 14.64 -24.64 10.43
CA GLY A 807 15.61 -25.01 9.39
C GLY A 807 15.36 -24.49 7.97
N GLY A 808 14.28 -23.76 7.71
CA GLY A 808 13.95 -23.22 6.39
C GLY A 808 13.40 -24.25 5.39
N ARG A 809 13.17 -25.49 5.81
CA ARG A 809 12.65 -26.58 4.95
C ARG A 809 11.69 -27.45 5.76
N ILE A 810 10.59 -27.89 5.14
CA ILE A 810 9.54 -28.64 5.84
C ILE A 810 10.05 -29.99 6.36
N ASN A 811 9.58 -30.40 7.54
CA ASN A 811 9.80 -31.75 8.07
C ASN A 811 9.01 -32.80 7.27
N LEU A 812 9.53 -34.04 7.22
CA LEU A 812 8.79 -35.17 6.63
C LEU A 812 7.73 -35.73 7.59
N GLY A 813 6.68 -36.32 7.01
CA GLY A 813 5.66 -37.10 7.74
C GLY A 813 4.47 -36.28 8.23
N ALA A 814 3.63 -36.93 9.04
CA ALA A 814 2.33 -36.45 9.52
C ALA A 814 2.34 -35.03 10.12
N TYR A 815 3.44 -34.65 10.77
CA TYR A 815 3.59 -33.39 11.48
C TYR A 815 4.23 -32.28 10.63
N GLY A 816 4.73 -32.62 9.44
CA GLY A 816 5.38 -31.66 8.53
C GLY A 816 4.45 -30.50 8.15
N GLY A 817 4.96 -29.28 8.25
CA GLY A 817 4.21 -28.05 7.96
C GLY A 817 3.15 -27.69 9.00
N THR A 818 3.21 -28.29 10.20
CA THR A 818 2.26 -28.03 11.30
C THR A 818 2.95 -27.43 12.53
N PRO A 819 2.19 -26.76 13.43
CA PRO A 819 2.74 -26.27 14.70
C PRO A 819 3.28 -27.37 15.63
N SER A 820 2.92 -28.64 15.39
CA SER A 820 3.42 -29.80 16.14
C SER A 820 4.72 -30.38 15.57
N ALA A 821 5.26 -29.81 14.49
CA ALA A 821 6.51 -30.30 13.89
C ALA A 821 7.71 -30.11 14.84
N SER A 822 8.63 -31.08 14.86
CA SER A 822 9.83 -30.98 15.70
C SER A 822 10.78 -29.89 15.23
N LYS A 823 11.39 -29.17 16.16
CA LYS A 823 12.31 -28.07 15.87
C LYS A 823 13.62 -28.56 15.27
N SER A 824 14.24 -27.72 14.45
CA SER A 824 15.59 -27.85 13.92
C SER A 824 16.61 -27.16 14.83
N LYS A 825 17.90 -27.51 14.75
CA LYS A 825 18.95 -26.83 15.53
C LYS A 825 19.27 -25.41 15.05
N GLY A 826 18.70 -24.97 13.93
CA GLY A 826 19.10 -23.74 13.26
C GLY A 826 20.39 -23.97 12.45
N GLY A 827 20.40 -23.47 11.22
CA GLY A 827 21.59 -23.41 10.36
C GLY A 827 22.45 -22.20 10.67
#